data_AF-A0A6V7UPW5-F1
#
_entry.id   AF-A0A6V7UPW5-F1
#
_cell.length_a   1.000
_cell.length_b   1.000
_cell.length_c   1.000
_cell.angle_alpha   90.00
_cell.angle_beta   90.00
_cell.angle_gamma   90.00
#
_symmetry.space_group_name_H-M   'P 1'
#
loop_
_entity.id
_entity.type
_entity.pdbx_description
1 polymer ?
#
loop_
_entity_poly.entity_id
_entity_poly.type
_entity_poly.pdbx_seq_one_letter_code
_entity_poly.pdbx_strand_id
1 'polypeptide(L)'
;MITQLVLNLFRRILFIFIINIILISANQNPCHPIEKSFSELDGASPVCQCSLSNDVSQNLSNKIWIGCTNQKMPAIFRALFSLNDTQIDHLHVWNALINILPKDMFSKIKLDKLTIEDSSVGIIRKEAFSNVENTLKELSLRNNIMKSIDEKIFLNLASLKYLDLSGNKLSQLKDSLFSKLVNLETLLLDNNQINSLDDGIFNSLTKLKTLTISNNRLKKITKNVFKNLQNLESLNLQNNFIESIDDEAFSYLLSLKHLDISNNRIGKLKITHLPQLEILFLSNNLFEQIEDINLQNLSNLNTLHLENNKIFKISNEDFKFLKKSQKLYSLILDGNNISWIDCFAFEPIKLSLTVLSLQKNKIASFSCSSTNDPSPSNIYLDRSVFELLTSLKKLFLSYNLINSINEGDLNGLLSLQELNLDHNKIIKISRVFDNLNISNLIAVDISENKWECICEQEWIGSWLSSIGQANTPSGTLGCLIGKCENIPQQQDNKNNLEIIKKEEENNNLIYWIRLIACILAISAIFFLIIAGYVYVQENRLIPLLQFSSSDTVQLIPSSKNKTTIFSFPNPLNKNSKFNNNEEEKEENNFNYYFPPSLSIQAKAGKVVIAKEEEGNKEGKKEKKVVRFCEK
;
A
#
# COMPACT_ATOMS: atom_id res chain seq x y z
N MET A 1 -26.67 55.73 49.04
CA MET A 1 -25.40 55.60 48.27
C MET A 1 -24.43 54.63 48.95
N ILE A 2 -24.14 54.78 50.25
CA ILE A 2 -23.23 53.89 51.01
C ILE A 2 -23.76 52.44 51.10
N THR A 3 -25.05 52.25 51.33
CA THR A 3 -25.70 50.91 51.34
C THR A 3 -25.58 50.16 50.03
N GLN A 4 -25.69 50.85 48.89
CA GLN A 4 -25.53 50.26 47.56
C GLN A 4 -24.07 49.85 47.29
N LEU A 5 -23.12 50.63 47.82
CA LEU A 5 -21.69 50.35 47.71
C LEU A 5 -21.32 49.08 48.50
N VAL A 6 -21.85 48.94 49.73
CA VAL A 6 -21.65 47.77 50.60
C VAL A 6 -22.26 46.51 49.99
N LEU A 7 -23.46 46.61 49.41
CA LEU A 7 -24.12 45.46 48.75
C LEU A 7 -23.33 44.98 47.52
N ASN A 8 -22.78 45.91 46.74
CA ASN A 8 -21.93 45.59 45.59
C ASN A 8 -20.57 45.00 46.01
N LEU A 9 -19.99 45.47 47.11
CA LEU A 9 -18.78 44.89 47.67
C LEU A 9 -19.03 43.44 48.14
N PHE A 10 -20.15 43.20 48.83
CA PHE A 10 -20.52 41.87 49.32
C PHE A 10 -20.77 40.89 48.16
N ARG A 11 -21.44 41.33 47.09
CA ARG A 11 -21.60 40.53 45.86
C ARG A 11 -20.27 40.20 45.19
N ARG A 12 -19.33 41.15 45.13
CA ARG A 12 -17.98 40.91 44.58
C ARG A 12 -17.17 39.95 45.43
N ILE A 13 -17.21 40.07 46.76
CA ILE A 13 -16.53 39.16 47.68
C ILE A 13 -17.13 37.76 47.58
N LEU A 14 -18.45 37.62 47.55
CA LEU A 14 -19.13 36.33 47.35
C LEU A 14 -18.77 35.71 45.99
N PHE A 15 -18.70 36.51 44.94
CA PHE A 15 -18.31 36.06 43.60
C PHE A 15 -16.85 35.59 43.56
N ILE A 16 -15.93 36.31 44.21
CA ILE A 16 -14.52 35.90 44.35
C ILE A 16 -14.41 34.63 45.21
N PHE A 17 -15.22 34.49 46.26
CA PHE A 17 -15.24 33.29 47.11
C PHE A 17 -15.76 32.07 46.35
N ILE A 18 -16.82 32.23 45.56
CA ILE A 18 -17.35 31.18 44.68
C ILE A 18 -16.33 30.81 43.60
N ILE A 19 -15.68 31.79 42.97
CA ILE A 19 -14.60 31.54 41.99
C ILE A 19 -13.43 30.81 42.65
N ASN A 20 -13.01 31.19 43.86
CA ASN A 20 -11.94 30.49 44.58
C ASN A 20 -12.36 29.07 44.97
N ILE A 21 -13.60 28.83 45.41
CA ILE A 21 -14.11 27.47 45.65
C ILE A 21 -14.13 26.66 44.35
N ILE A 22 -14.58 27.24 43.24
CA ILE A 22 -14.58 26.60 41.92
C ILE A 22 -13.15 26.29 41.46
N LEU A 23 -12.21 27.23 41.60
CA LEU A 23 -10.79 27.05 41.27
C LEU A 23 -10.11 26.00 42.17
N ILE A 24 -10.47 25.93 43.46
CA ILE A 24 -9.98 24.90 44.38
C ILE A 24 -10.56 23.52 44.02
N SER A 25 -11.82 23.45 43.56
CA SER A 25 -12.44 22.21 43.06
C SER A 25 -11.93 21.78 41.68
N ALA A 26 -11.53 22.73 40.82
CA ALA A 26 -11.03 22.48 39.48
C ALA A 26 -9.59 21.95 39.45
N ASN A 27 -8.87 22.02 40.58
CA ASN A 27 -7.48 21.56 40.71
C ASN A 27 -7.35 20.18 41.38
N GLN A 28 -8.47 19.49 41.63
CA GLN A 28 -8.45 18.13 42.16
C GLN A 28 -8.58 17.11 41.02
N ASN A 29 -7.70 16.12 41.00
CA ASN A 29 -7.77 15.01 40.07
C ASN A 29 -9.15 14.32 40.20
N PRO A 30 -10.01 14.32 39.15
CA PRO A 30 -11.36 13.79 39.25
C PRO A 30 -11.40 12.27 39.45
N CYS A 31 -10.26 11.58 39.29
CA CYS A 31 -10.14 10.17 39.64
C CYS A 31 -10.10 9.90 41.15
N HIS A 32 -9.63 10.85 41.98
CA HIS A 32 -9.52 10.63 43.42
C HIS A 32 -10.86 10.24 44.10
N PRO A 33 -11.99 10.94 43.87
CA PRO A 33 -13.28 10.52 44.43
C PRO A 33 -13.76 9.17 43.84
N ILE A 34 -13.45 8.87 42.58
CA ILE A 34 -13.83 7.62 41.90
C ILE A 34 -13.10 6.42 42.53
N GLU A 35 -11.78 6.52 42.69
CA GLU A 35 -10.96 5.46 43.28
C GLU A 35 -11.33 5.21 44.74
N LYS A 36 -11.67 6.26 45.48
CA LYS A 36 -12.17 6.14 46.85
C LYS A 36 -13.44 5.29 46.89
N SER A 37 -14.42 5.58 46.03
CA SER A 37 -15.66 4.79 45.92
C SER A 37 -15.39 3.31 45.59
N PHE A 38 -14.36 3.01 44.79
CA PHE A 38 -13.98 1.63 44.49
C PHE A 38 -13.31 0.92 45.68
N SER A 39 -12.49 1.62 46.45
CA SER A 39 -11.79 1.04 47.61
C SER A 39 -12.71 0.68 48.77
N GLU A 40 -13.82 1.42 48.95
CA GLU A 40 -14.80 1.18 50.01
C GLU A 40 -15.64 -0.09 49.79
N LEU A 41 -15.58 -0.70 48.60
CA LEU A 41 -16.42 -1.84 48.22
C LEU A 41 -15.85 -3.22 48.60
N ASP A 42 -14.52 -3.42 48.62
CA ASP A 42 -13.95 -4.77 48.70
C ASP A 42 -12.79 -4.97 49.70
N GLY A 43 -12.36 -3.94 50.47
CA GLY A 43 -11.32 -4.10 51.52
C GLY A 43 -9.94 -4.61 51.05
N ALA A 44 -9.78 -4.82 49.74
CA ALA A 44 -8.61 -5.29 49.01
C ALA A 44 -8.37 -4.39 47.77
N SER A 45 -7.47 -4.80 46.86
CA SER A 45 -7.14 -4.08 45.61
C SER A 45 -8.41 -3.60 44.87
N PRO A 46 -8.40 -2.37 44.30
CA PRO A 46 -9.59 -1.80 43.67
C PRO A 46 -10.04 -2.62 42.45
N VAL A 47 -11.36 -2.86 42.35
CA VAL A 47 -12.00 -3.62 41.26
C VAL A 47 -11.75 -2.97 39.89
N CYS A 48 -11.84 -1.64 39.84
CA CYS A 48 -11.55 -0.84 38.66
C CYS A 48 -10.58 0.28 39.03
N GLN A 49 -9.83 0.78 38.06
CA GLN A 49 -8.88 1.87 38.22
C GLN A 49 -9.32 3.06 37.38
N CYS A 50 -9.10 4.27 37.89
CA CYS A 50 -9.37 5.49 37.15
C CYS A 50 -8.05 6.09 36.69
N SER A 51 -8.00 6.57 35.45
CA SER A 51 -6.88 7.35 34.94
C SER A 51 -7.40 8.53 34.13
N LEU A 52 -6.54 9.54 33.98
CA LEU A 52 -6.79 10.64 33.06
C LEU A 52 -6.08 10.33 31.75
N SER A 53 -6.82 10.29 30.66
CA SER A 53 -6.22 10.18 29.34
C SER A 53 -5.58 11.53 28.97
N ASN A 54 -4.27 11.53 28.74
CA ASN A 54 -3.52 12.64 28.16
C ASN A 54 -3.43 12.42 26.66
N ASP A 55 -4.52 12.65 25.94
CA ASP A 55 -4.47 12.64 24.48
C ASP A 55 -3.89 13.96 23.99
N VAL A 56 -2.56 13.99 23.82
CA VAL A 56 -1.77 15.15 23.38
C VAL A 56 -2.22 15.65 21.99
N SER A 57 -2.94 14.82 21.23
CA SER A 57 -3.38 15.12 19.87
C SER A 57 -4.62 16.03 19.75
N GLN A 58 -5.40 16.24 20.83
CA GLN A 58 -6.68 16.97 20.77
C GLN A 58 -6.78 18.22 21.67
N ASN A 59 -5.69 18.70 22.28
CA ASN A 59 -5.72 19.86 23.19
C ASN A 59 -6.78 19.77 24.32
N LEU A 60 -7.18 18.56 24.71
CA LEU A 60 -8.15 18.28 25.78
C LEU A 60 -7.47 17.47 26.87
N SER A 61 -6.86 18.17 27.83
CA SER A 61 -6.36 17.58 29.07
C SER A 61 -7.54 17.21 29.98
N ASN A 62 -7.52 15.99 30.56
CA ASN A 62 -8.39 15.48 31.64
C ASN A 62 -9.65 14.69 31.23
N LYS A 63 -9.59 13.82 30.21
CA LYS A 63 -10.67 12.84 29.97
C LYS A 63 -10.61 11.69 30.99
N ILE A 64 -11.73 11.32 31.61
CA ILE A 64 -11.83 10.28 32.63
C ILE A 64 -11.90 8.91 31.95
N TRP A 65 -10.91 8.07 32.23
CA TRP A 65 -10.85 6.68 31.78
C TRP A 65 -11.01 5.74 32.98
N ILE A 66 -11.87 4.73 32.85
CA ILE A 66 -12.06 3.70 33.87
C ILE A 66 -11.74 2.33 33.28
N GLY A 67 -10.79 1.62 33.89
CA GLY A 67 -10.37 0.28 33.50
C GLY A 67 -10.74 -0.77 34.53
N CYS A 68 -11.47 -1.81 34.12
CA CYS A 68 -11.80 -2.97 34.95
C CYS A 68 -11.20 -4.22 34.30
N THR A 69 -10.08 -4.72 34.83
CA THR A 69 -9.32 -5.84 34.25
C THR A 69 -9.31 -7.06 35.16
N ASN A 70 -9.43 -8.26 34.60
CA ASN A 70 -9.40 -9.53 35.34
C ASN A 70 -10.48 -9.62 36.44
N GLN A 71 -11.63 -8.98 36.20
CA GLN A 71 -12.73 -8.90 37.15
C GLN A 71 -13.88 -9.85 36.79
N LYS A 72 -14.76 -10.11 37.74
CA LYS A 72 -15.95 -10.95 37.55
C LYS A 72 -17.21 -10.25 38.04
N MET A 73 -18.37 -10.68 37.56
CA MET A 73 -19.64 -10.28 38.15
C MET A 73 -19.81 -10.89 39.56
N PRO A 74 -20.39 -10.15 40.54
CA PRO A 74 -21.01 -8.82 40.43
C PRO A 74 -20.07 -7.63 40.81
N ALA A 75 -18.76 -7.83 40.94
CA ALA A 75 -17.84 -6.79 41.42
C ALA A 75 -17.84 -5.54 40.52
N ILE A 76 -17.73 -5.75 39.21
CA ILE A 76 -17.80 -4.65 38.21
C ILE A 76 -19.13 -3.89 38.33
N PHE A 77 -20.25 -4.62 38.48
CA PHE A 77 -21.56 -4.01 38.63
C PHE A 77 -21.61 -3.10 39.88
N ARG A 78 -21.11 -3.57 41.03
CA ARG A 78 -21.06 -2.76 42.26
C ARG A 78 -20.18 -1.53 42.11
N ALA A 79 -19.01 -1.69 41.47
CA ALA A 79 -18.09 -0.59 41.18
C ALA A 79 -18.79 0.49 40.34
N LEU A 80 -19.37 0.13 39.19
CA LEU A 80 -20.07 1.09 38.34
C LEU A 80 -21.30 1.72 39.02
N PHE A 81 -22.03 0.96 39.84
CA PHE A 81 -23.19 1.47 40.56
C PHE A 81 -22.82 2.51 41.64
N SER A 82 -21.59 2.47 42.17
CA SER A 82 -21.07 3.43 43.15
C SER A 82 -20.80 4.83 42.58
N LEU A 83 -20.77 4.98 41.24
CA LEU A 83 -20.35 6.20 40.57
C LEU A 83 -21.43 7.28 40.44
N ASN A 84 -22.65 7.02 40.91
CA ASN A 84 -23.70 8.04 41.13
C ASN A 84 -23.84 9.13 40.05
N ASP A 85 -24.07 8.72 38.80
CA ASP A 85 -24.27 9.56 37.61
C ASP A 85 -23.02 10.33 37.12
N THR A 86 -21.82 9.79 37.40
CA THR A 86 -20.55 10.32 36.90
C THR A 86 -20.46 10.25 35.37
N GLN A 87 -19.99 11.33 34.75
CA GLN A 87 -19.60 11.37 33.35
C GLN A 87 -18.20 10.76 33.18
N ILE A 88 -18.09 9.76 32.32
CA ILE A 88 -16.84 9.04 32.02
C ILE A 88 -16.60 9.14 30.52
N ASP A 89 -15.40 9.44 30.07
CA ASP A 89 -15.12 9.49 28.64
C ASP A 89 -15.01 8.07 28.06
N HIS A 90 -14.29 7.18 28.74
CA HIS A 90 -14.07 5.81 28.29
C HIS A 90 -14.13 4.81 29.44
N LEU A 91 -15.05 3.85 29.35
CA LEU A 91 -15.07 2.65 30.19
C LEU A 91 -14.48 1.46 29.41
N HIS A 92 -13.40 0.90 29.92
CA HIS A 92 -12.74 -0.28 29.39
C HIS A 92 -12.86 -1.46 30.36
N VAL A 93 -13.51 -2.53 29.91
CA VAL A 93 -13.58 -3.80 30.63
C VAL A 93 -12.85 -4.83 29.80
N TRP A 94 -11.82 -5.46 30.38
CA TRP A 94 -10.97 -6.40 29.66
C TRP A 94 -10.68 -7.66 30.47
N ASN A 95 -10.63 -8.78 29.76
CA ASN A 95 -10.36 -10.10 30.32
C ASN A 95 -11.26 -10.40 31.55
N ALA A 96 -12.55 -10.06 31.45
CA ALA A 96 -13.50 -10.20 32.54
C ALA A 96 -14.44 -11.41 32.37
N LEU A 97 -15.12 -11.83 33.44
CA LEU A 97 -16.12 -12.90 33.38
C LEU A 97 -17.52 -12.32 33.60
N ILE A 98 -18.10 -11.72 32.54
CA ILE A 98 -19.41 -11.07 32.61
C ILE A 98 -20.54 -12.01 32.19
N ASN A 99 -20.38 -12.75 31.10
CA ASN A 99 -21.36 -13.65 30.45
C ASN A 99 -22.66 -12.96 29.98
N ILE A 100 -23.28 -12.13 30.82
CA ILE A 100 -24.54 -11.42 30.60
C ILE A 100 -24.34 -9.95 30.94
N LEU A 101 -24.65 -9.04 30.01
CA LEU A 101 -24.81 -7.61 30.32
C LEU A 101 -26.25 -7.34 30.79
N PRO A 102 -26.47 -7.02 32.09
CA PRO A 102 -27.80 -6.75 32.62
C PRO A 102 -28.28 -5.34 32.23
N LYS A 103 -29.59 -5.12 32.33
CA LYS A 103 -30.25 -3.84 31.99
C LYS A 103 -29.62 -2.64 32.69
N ASP A 104 -29.40 -2.75 33.99
CA ASP A 104 -29.06 -1.60 34.84
C ASP A 104 -27.54 -1.40 35.02
N MET A 105 -26.70 -2.10 34.25
CA MET A 105 -25.24 -2.09 34.44
C MET A 105 -24.64 -0.69 34.34
N PHE A 106 -25.12 0.10 33.38
CA PHE A 106 -24.64 1.46 33.13
C PHE A 106 -25.61 2.52 33.67
N SER A 107 -26.46 2.15 34.63
CA SER A 107 -27.55 3.01 35.06
C SER A 107 -27.10 4.27 35.81
N LYS A 108 -25.90 4.22 36.40
CA LYS A 108 -25.28 5.26 37.25
C LYS A 108 -24.10 5.96 36.58
N ILE A 109 -23.96 5.82 35.27
CA ILE A 109 -22.87 6.44 34.53
C ILE A 109 -23.38 6.98 33.19
N LYS A 110 -22.69 7.99 32.69
CA LYS A 110 -22.81 8.46 31.31
C LYS A 110 -21.46 8.32 30.66
N LEU A 111 -21.43 7.87 29.42
CA LEU A 111 -20.16 7.68 28.72
C LEU A 111 -20.23 7.79 27.22
N ASP A 112 -19.08 8.15 26.65
CA ASP A 112 -18.89 8.36 25.22
C ASP A 112 -18.34 7.10 24.55
N LYS A 113 -17.45 6.36 25.22
CA LYS A 113 -16.82 5.14 24.71
C LYS A 113 -16.94 3.97 25.68
N LEU A 114 -17.50 2.87 25.19
CA LEU A 114 -17.58 1.59 25.91
C LEU A 114 -16.80 0.53 25.16
N THR A 115 -15.86 -0.12 25.83
CA THR A 115 -15.15 -1.28 25.28
C THR A 115 -15.22 -2.42 26.28
N ILE A 116 -15.81 -3.54 25.89
CA ILE A 116 -15.88 -4.76 26.69
C ILE A 116 -15.28 -5.87 25.86
N GLU A 117 -14.03 -6.23 26.14
CA GLU A 117 -13.22 -7.09 25.28
C GLU A 117 -12.71 -8.30 26.04
N ASP A 118 -12.58 -9.44 25.35
CA ASP A 118 -12.12 -10.71 25.93
C ASP A 118 -12.89 -11.10 27.21
N SER A 119 -14.19 -10.72 27.29
CA SER A 119 -14.94 -10.72 28.54
C SER A 119 -16.08 -11.75 28.61
N SER A 120 -16.05 -12.72 27.68
CA SER A 120 -17.01 -13.81 27.55
C SER A 120 -18.48 -13.37 27.49
N VAL A 121 -18.78 -12.15 27.02
CA VAL A 121 -20.17 -11.68 26.88
C VAL A 121 -20.88 -12.54 25.83
N GLY A 122 -21.95 -13.21 26.23
CA GLY A 122 -22.78 -14.03 25.34
C GLY A 122 -24.18 -13.47 25.14
N ILE A 123 -24.72 -12.77 26.15
CA ILE A 123 -26.08 -12.26 26.15
C ILE A 123 -26.07 -10.79 26.58
N ILE A 124 -26.73 -9.94 25.81
CA ILE A 124 -27.02 -8.55 26.21
C ILE A 124 -28.51 -8.48 26.49
N ARG A 125 -28.89 -8.09 27.71
CA ARG A 125 -30.29 -7.93 28.06
C ARG A 125 -30.86 -6.71 27.34
N LYS A 126 -32.16 -6.77 27.02
CA LYS A 126 -32.90 -5.62 26.49
C LYS A 126 -32.70 -4.42 27.43
N GLU A 127 -32.54 -3.23 26.84
CA GLU A 127 -32.34 -1.97 27.57
C GLU A 127 -31.01 -1.88 28.35
N ALA A 128 -30.05 -2.78 28.14
CA ALA A 128 -28.71 -2.69 28.78
C ALA A 128 -28.00 -1.35 28.55
N PHE A 129 -28.29 -0.68 27.43
CA PHE A 129 -27.70 0.61 27.10
C PHE A 129 -28.61 1.81 27.36
N SER A 130 -29.76 1.64 28.04
CA SER A 130 -30.82 2.66 28.10
C SER A 130 -30.36 4.02 28.65
N ASN A 131 -29.40 4.02 29.57
CA ASN A 131 -28.94 5.24 30.22
C ASN A 131 -27.78 5.93 29.46
N VAL A 132 -27.19 5.24 28.48
CA VAL A 132 -26.09 5.76 27.65
C VAL A 132 -26.52 6.01 26.19
N GLU A 133 -27.81 5.88 25.88
CA GLU A 133 -28.36 5.94 24.52
C GLU A 133 -27.95 7.19 23.73
N ASN A 134 -27.96 8.34 24.42
CA ASN A 134 -27.70 9.64 23.80
C ASN A 134 -26.22 10.04 23.84
N THR A 135 -25.40 9.44 24.71
CA THR A 135 -24.00 9.83 24.91
C THR A 135 -23.03 8.89 24.19
N LEU A 136 -23.38 7.62 24.04
CA LEU A 136 -22.47 6.60 23.51
C LEU A 136 -22.18 6.84 22.03
N LYS A 137 -20.91 7.10 21.72
CA LYS A 137 -20.36 7.34 20.38
C LYS A 137 -19.57 6.13 19.87
N GLU A 138 -18.93 5.38 20.76
CA GLU A 138 -18.13 4.22 20.41
C GLU A 138 -18.49 3.02 21.28
N LEU A 139 -18.78 1.88 20.64
CA LEU A 139 -19.06 0.62 21.30
C LEU A 139 -18.19 -0.49 20.70
N SER A 140 -17.32 -1.08 21.51
CA SER A 140 -16.60 -2.31 21.18
C SER A 140 -17.07 -3.44 22.09
N LEU A 141 -17.47 -4.54 21.46
CA LEU A 141 -17.78 -5.82 22.11
C LEU A 141 -16.91 -6.93 21.50
N ARG A 142 -15.70 -6.55 21.06
CA ARG A 142 -14.76 -7.43 20.37
C ARG A 142 -14.33 -8.62 21.22
N ASN A 143 -14.02 -9.74 20.56
CA ASN A 143 -13.50 -10.96 21.19
C ASN A 143 -14.37 -11.48 22.36
N ASN A 144 -15.68 -11.54 22.13
CA ASN A 144 -16.62 -12.15 23.06
C ASN A 144 -17.21 -13.43 22.46
N ILE A 145 -18.31 -13.94 23.03
CA ILE A 145 -18.89 -15.24 22.64
C ILE A 145 -20.32 -15.11 22.13
N MET A 146 -20.71 -13.92 21.67
CA MET A 146 -22.06 -13.65 21.19
C MET A 146 -22.36 -14.47 19.94
N LYS A 147 -23.47 -15.22 19.95
CA LYS A 147 -23.94 -16.02 18.81
C LYS A 147 -24.97 -15.28 17.95
N SER A 148 -25.71 -14.37 18.56
CA SER A 148 -26.72 -13.52 17.93
C SER A 148 -26.87 -12.22 18.72
N ILE A 149 -27.41 -11.20 18.06
CA ILE A 149 -27.76 -9.92 18.66
C ILE A 149 -29.22 -9.68 18.39
N ASP A 150 -29.96 -9.27 19.41
CA ASP A 150 -31.33 -8.82 19.25
C ASP A 150 -31.37 -7.40 18.68
N GLU A 151 -32.19 -7.17 17.65
CA GLU A 151 -32.36 -5.85 17.00
C GLU A 151 -32.72 -4.73 18.00
N LYS A 152 -33.35 -5.08 19.13
CA LYS A 152 -33.76 -4.11 20.15
C LYS A 152 -32.61 -3.52 20.95
N ILE A 153 -31.42 -4.12 20.90
CA ILE A 153 -30.25 -3.67 21.65
C ILE A 153 -29.72 -2.33 21.11
N PHE A 154 -29.85 -2.08 19.81
CA PHE A 154 -29.31 -0.90 19.14
C PHE A 154 -30.35 0.17 18.79
N LEU A 155 -31.62 -0.04 19.16
CA LEU A 155 -32.75 0.82 18.73
C LEU A 155 -32.56 2.31 19.06
N ASN A 156 -31.87 2.63 20.16
CA ASN A 156 -31.76 3.99 20.67
C ASN A 156 -30.33 4.54 20.60
N LEU A 157 -29.37 3.82 20.01
CA LEU A 157 -27.97 4.26 19.90
C LEU A 157 -27.73 5.15 18.68
N ALA A 158 -28.58 6.16 18.47
CA ALA A 158 -28.51 7.02 17.29
C ALA A 158 -27.23 7.88 17.25
N SER A 159 -26.61 8.14 18.40
CA SER A 159 -25.34 8.89 18.51
C SER A 159 -24.09 8.05 18.16
N LEU A 160 -24.25 6.74 17.97
CA LEU A 160 -23.13 5.82 17.76
C LEU A 160 -22.47 6.06 16.40
N LYS A 161 -21.15 6.19 16.41
CA LYS A 161 -20.28 6.41 15.24
C LYS A 161 -19.38 5.22 14.95
N TYR A 162 -19.01 4.46 15.97
CA TYR A 162 -18.13 3.30 15.86
C TYR A 162 -18.77 2.10 16.55
N LEU A 163 -18.87 0.98 15.84
CA LEU A 163 -19.34 -0.29 16.37
C LEU A 163 -18.38 -1.42 15.97
N ASP A 164 -17.79 -2.06 16.96
CA ASP A 164 -16.94 -3.24 16.77
C ASP A 164 -17.58 -4.48 17.43
N LEU A 165 -17.92 -5.45 16.60
CA LEU A 165 -18.48 -6.75 16.98
C LEU A 165 -17.55 -7.90 16.53
N SER A 166 -16.30 -7.60 16.20
CA SER A 166 -15.35 -8.57 15.67
C SER A 166 -14.96 -9.64 16.70
N GLY A 167 -14.49 -10.80 16.24
CA GLY A 167 -14.04 -11.89 17.12
C GLY A 167 -15.15 -12.52 17.96
N ASN A 168 -16.40 -12.46 17.50
CA ASN A 168 -17.53 -13.11 18.15
C ASN A 168 -17.92 -14.42 17.41
N LYS A 169 -19.11 -14.96 17.70
CA LYS A 169 -19.63 -16.19 17.09
C LYS A 169 -20.92 -15.91 16.31
N LEU A 170 -21.08 -14.70 15.78
CA LEU A 170 -22.29 -14.29 15.06
C LEU A 170 -22.42 -15.10 13.77
N SER A 171 -23.52 -15.84 13.61
CA SER A 171 -23.75 -16.64 12.40
C SER A 171 -24.70 -15.99 11.39
N GLN A 172 -25.59 -15.10 11.88
CA GLN A 172 -26.59 -14.38 11.10
C GLN A 172 -26.79 -12.99 11.72
N LEU A 173 -27.11 -12.02 10.88
CA LEU A 173 -27.51 -10.69 11.29
C LEU A 173 -29.02 -10.57 11.05
N LYS A 174 -29.78 -10.22 12.09
CA LYS A 174 -31.23 -10.06 11.94
C LYS A 174 -31.54 -8.86 11.05
N ASP A 175 -32.66 -8.93 10.33
CA ASP A 175 -33.23 -7.79 9.62
C ASP A 175 -33.27 -6.55 10.50
N SER A 176 -32.92 -5.39 9.93
CA SER A 176 -33.00 -4.09 10.62
C SER A 176 -32.14 -3.95 11.88
N LEU A 177 -31.20 -4.87 12.15
CA LEU A 177 -30.29 -4.81 13.31
C LEU A 177 -29.60 -3.45 13.46
N PHE A 178 -29.21 -2.83 12.34
CA PHE A 178 -28.51 -1.54 12.33
C PHE A 178 -29.41 -0.34 11.97
N SER A 179 -30.74 -0.54 11.90
CA SER A 179 -31.67 0.43 11.31
C SER A 179 -31.72 1.81 11.96
N LYS A 180 -31.26 1.90 13.22
CA LYS A 180 -31.26 3.14 14.02
C LYS A 180 -29.88 3.77 14.20
N LEU A 181 -28.82 3.11 13.71
CA LEU A 181 -27.44 3.58 13.79
C LEU A 181 -27.13 4.57 12.65
N VAL A 182 -27.97 5.60 12.49
CA VAL A 182 -27.94 6.52 11.33
C VAL A 182 -26.69 7.41 11.27
N ASN A 183 -25.93 7.51 12.37
CA ASN A 183 -24.68 8.25 12.44
C ASN A 183 -23.44 7.35 12.43
N LEU A 184 -23.59 6.04 12.18
CA LEU A 184 -22.47 5.12 12.19
C LEU A 184 -21.51 5.42 11.02
N GLU A 185 -20.25 5.59 11.35
CA GLU A 185 -19.16 5.88 10.41
C GLU A 185 -18.27 4.63 10.20
N THR A 186 -18.13 3.77 11.22
CA THR A 186 -17.34 2.53 11.16
C THR A 186 -18.09 1.35 11.76
N LEU A 187 -18.14 0.24 11.02
CA LEU A 187 -18.71 -1.04 11.46
C LEU A 187 -17.73 -2.18 11.21
N LEU A 188 -17.30 -2.85 12.27
CA LEU A 188 -16.40 -3.99 12.21
C LEU A 188 -17.11 -5.29 12.62
N LEU A 189 -17.11 -6.27 11.73
CA LEU A 189 -17.76 -7.58 11.86
C LEU A 189 -16.77 -8.75 11.63
N ASP A 190 -15.48 -8.46 11.62
CA ASP A 190 -14.44 -9.43 11.29
C ASP A 190 -14.42 -10.63 12.24
N ASN A 191 -13.89 -11.76 11.78
CA ASN A 191 -13.69 -12.95 12.61
C ASN A 191 -14.97 -13.41 13.32
N ASN A 192 -16.06 -13.53 12.55
CA ASN A 192 -17.33 -14.08 12.99
C ASN A 192 -17.66 -15.35 12.18
N GLN A 193 -18.91 -15.80 12.20
CA GLN A 193 -19.38 -16.99 11.48
C GLN A 193 -20.50 -16.64 10.50
N ILE A 194 -20.58 -15.38 10.05
CA ILE A 194 -21.66 -14.85 9.23
C ILE A 194 -21.61 -15.54 7.88
N ASN A 195 -22.71 -16.21 7.50
CA ASN A 195 -22.77 -17.03 6.29
C ASN A 195 -23.56 -16.39 5.14
N SER A 196 -24.40 -15.40 5.43
CA SER A 196 -25.16 -14.60 4.46
C SER A 196 -25.38 -13.18 4.97
N LEU A 197 -25.62 -12.26 4.03
CA LEU A 197 -26.07 -10.90 4.28
C LEU A 197 -27.39 -10.72 3.54
N ASP A 198 -28.42 -10.28 4.24
CA ASP A 198 -29.71 -10.02 3.64
C ASP A 198 -29.70 -8.66 2.92
N ASP A 199 -30.48 -8.56 1.84
CA ASP A 199 -30.61 -7.34 1.06
C ASP A 199 -31.05 -6.17 1.95
N GLY A 200 -30.30 -5.07 1.92
CA GLY A 200 -30.63 -3.86 2.66
C GLY A 200 -30.31 -3.88 4.16
N ILE A 201 -29.60 -4.87 4.68
CA ILE A 201 -29.16 -4.93 6.09
C ILE A 201 -28.40 -3.66 6.55
N PHE A 202 -27.74 -2.96 5.62
CA PHE A 202 -27.01 -1.73 5.87
C PHE A 202 -27.70 -0.45 5.36
N ASN A 203 -28.94 -0.51 4.85
CA ASN A 203 -29.60 0.59 4.14
C ASN A 203 -29.66 1.91 4.94
N SER A 204 -29.69 1.83 6.26
CA SER A 204 -29.80 2.97 7.17
C SER A 204 -28.46 3.66 7.47
N LEU A 205 -27.34 3.01 7.13
CA LEU A 205 -25.99 3.44 7.49
C LEU A 205 -25.43 4.42 6.45
N THR A 206 -26.17 5.48 6.16
CA THR A 206 -25.85 6.41 5.06
C THR A 206 -24.57 7.22 5.30
N LYS A 207 -24.07 7.30 6.54
CA LYS A 207 -22.80 7.95 6.91
C LYS A 207 -21.62 6.97 7.02
N LEU A 208 -21.83 5.68 6.75
CA LEU A 208 -20.80 4.67 6.90
C LEU A 208 -19.66 4.91 5.91
N LYS A 209 -18.44 4.95 6.44
CA LYS A 209 -17.19 5.11 5.68
C LYS A 209 -16.38 3.82 5.62
N THR A 210 -16.44 3.03 6.69
CA THR A 210 -15.66 1.80 6.82
C THR A 210 -16.55 0.63 7.21
N LEU A 211 -16.49 -0.44 6.40
CA LEU A 211 -17.17 -1.70 6.66
C LEU A 211 -16.18 -2.86 6.49
N THR A 212 -15.98 -3.64 7.54
CA THR A 212 -15.14 -4.84 7.49
C THR A 212 -15.94 -6.06 7.93
N ILE A 213 -15.95 -7.10 7.09
CA ILE A 213 -16.62 -8.38 7.32
C ILE A 213 -15.65 -9.51 6.94
N SER A 214 -14.37 -9.32 7.20
CA SER A 214 -13.34 -10.30 6.86
C SER A 214 -13.42 -11.53 7.76
N ASN A 215 -12.80 -12.64 7.34
CA ASN A 215 -12.71 -13.86 8.15
C ASN A 215 -14.09 -14.34 8.63
N ASN A 216 -15.03 -14.41 7.68
CA ASN A 216 -16.40 -14.87 7.89
C ASN A 216 -16.67 -16.06 6.95
N ARG A 217 -17.95 -16.39 6.71
CA ARG A 217 -18.36 -17.56 5.91
C ARG A 217 -19.26 -17.17 4.73
N LEU A 218 -19.16 -15.94 4.26
CA LEU A 218 -20.00 -15.43 3.17
C LEU A 218 -19.72 -16.20 1.89
N LYS A 219 -20.78 -16.58 1.17
CA LYS A 219 -20.69 -17.32 -0.10
C LYS A 219 -21.11 -16.50 -1.31
N LYS A 220 -22.00 -15.53 -1.13
CA LYS A 220 -22.57 -14.72 -2.21
C LYS A 220 -22.75 -13.28 -1.75
N ILE A 221 -22.61 -12.35 -2.68
CA ILE A 221 -22.96 -10.94 -2.49
C ILE A 221 -24.02 -10.58 -3.55
N THR A 222 -25.21 -10.21 -3.09
CA THR A 222 -26.33 -9.83 -3.95
C THR A 222 -26.33 -8.32 -4.24
N LYS A 223 -27.07 -7.92 -5.28
CA LYS A 223 -27.15 -6.54 -5.76
C LYS A 223 -27.46 -5.49 -4.68
N ASN A 224 -28.34 -5.78 -3.71
CA ASN A 224 -28.82 -4.77 -2.76
C ASN A 224 -28.22 -4.87 -1.36
N VAL A 225 -27.22 -5.72 -1.11
CA VAL A 225 -26.57 -5.81 0.21
C VAL A 225 -25.95 -4.47 0.63
N PHE A 226 -25.25 -3.80 -0.29
CA PHE A 226 -24.58 -2.52 -0.04
C PHE A 226 -25.36 -1.30 -0.56
N LYS A 227 -26.67 -1.46 -0.76
CA LYS A 227 -27.52 -0.37 -1.24
C LYS A 227 -27.49 0.81 -0.24
N ASN A 228 -27.48 2.04 -0.79
CA ASN A 228 -27.41 3.31 -0.06
C ASN A 228 -26.08 3.62 0.67
N LEU A 229 -25.04 2.79 0.56
CA LEU A 229 -23.73 3.05 1.15
C LEU A 229 -22.84 3.97 0.27
N GLN A 230 -23.40 5.12 -0.14
CA GLN A 230 -22.74 6.03 -1.09
C GLN A 230 -21.49 6.71 -0.54
N ASN A 231 -21.39 6.85 0.79
CA ASN A 231 -20.26 7.44 1.50
C ASN A 231 -19.21 6.41 1.94
N LEU A 232 -19.39 5.13 1.60
CA LEU A 232 -18.43 4.08 1.98
C LEU A 232 -17.13 4.28 1.22
N GLU A 233 -16.02 4.39 1.96
CA GLU A 233 -14.68 4.63 1.44
C GLU A 233 -13.84 3.35 1.45
N SER A 234 -14.07 2.45 2.41
CA SER A 234 -13.33 1.19 2.56
C SER A 234 -14.27 0.01 2.83
N LEU A 235 -14.16 -1.02 2.00
CA LEU A 235 -14.88 -2.28 2.15
C LEU A 235 -13.90 -3.46 2.17
N ASN A 236 -13.90 -4.21 3.28
CA ASN A 236 -13.10 -5.43 3.41
C ASN A 236 -13.98 -6.68 3.58
N LEU A 237 -13.87 -7.61 2.63
CA LEU A 237 -14.55 -8.90 2.56
C LEU A 237 -13.55 -10.07 2.46
N GLN A 238 -12.28 -9.84 2.79
CA GLN A 238 -11.23 -10.85 2.64
C GLN A 238 -11.50 -12.10 3.50
N ASN A 239 -10.90 -13.22 3.14
CA ASN A 239 -10.98 -14.47 3.92
C ASN A 239 -12.43 -14.90 4.17
N ASN A 240 -13.21 -14.99 3.09
CA ASN A 240 -14.55 -15.56 3.09
C ASN A 240 -14.59 -16.75 2.10
N PHE A 241 -15.79 -17.23 1.77
CA PHE A 241 -15.99 -18.28 0.77
C PHE A 241 -16.78 -17.75 -0.43
N ILE A 242 -16.60 -16.48 -0.79
CA ILE A 242 -17.41 -15.82 -1.82
C ILE A 242 -17.11 -16.48 -3.18
N GLU A 243 -18.14 -17.05 -3.78
CA GLU A 243 -18.09 -17.75 -5.07
C GLU A 243 -18.78 -16.94 -6.18
N SER A 244 -19.78 -16.11 -5.83
CA SER A 244 -20.52 -15.30 -6.79
C SER A 244 -20.87 -13.91 -6.25
N ILE A 245 -20.67 -12.89 -7.07
CA ILE A 245 -21.03 -11.50 -6.80
C ILE A 245 -21.92 -11.04 -7.96
N ASP A 246 -23.10 -10.48 -7.65
CA ASP A 246 -23.99 -9.92 -8.67
C ASP A 246 -23.32 -8.73 -9.39
N ASP A 247 -23.57 -8.59 -10.70
CA ASP A 247 -22.95 -7.57 -11.57
C ASP A 247 -23.08 -6.11 -11.08
N GLU A 248 -24.11 -5.82 -10.28
CA GLU A 248 -24.42 -4.48 -9.76
C GLU A 248 -24.22 -4.36 -8.24
N ALA A 249 -23.65 -5.37 -7.57
CA ALA A 249 -23.48 -5.40 -6.11
C ALA A 249 -22.72 -4.19 -5.55
N PHE A 250 -21.80 -3.62 -6.32
CA PHE A 250 -20.98 -2.47 -5.92
C PHE A 250 -21.43 -1.14 -6.55
N SER A 251 -22.47 -1.13 -7.38
CA SER A 251 -22.87 0.04 -8.18
C SER A 251 -23.27 1.28 -7.37
N TYR A 252 -23.65 1.10 -6.09
CA TYR A 252 -24.02 2.18 -5.18
C TYR A 252 -22.83 2.80 -4.41
N LEU A 253 -21.64 2.20 -4.48
CA LEU A 253 -20.48 2.55 -3.67
C LEU A 253 -19.64 3.67 -4.31
N LEU A 254 -20.26 4.84 -4.52
CA LEU A 254 -19.70 5.92 -5.34
C LEU A 254 -18.43 6.57 -4.76
N SER A 255 -18.23 6.49 -3.44
CA SER A 255 -17.06 7.04 -2.73
C SER A 255 -15.99 6.00 -2.39
N LEU A 256 -16.15 4.75 -2.86
CA LEU A 256 -15.26 3.65 -2.47
C LEU A 256 -13.87 3.86 -3.06
N LYS A 257 -12.86 3.86 -2.17
CA LYS A 257 -11.44 4.00 -2.50
C LYS A 257 -10.69 2.68 -2.36
N HIS A 258 -11.06 1.87 -1.38
CA HIS A 258 -10.40 0.60 -1.07
C HIS A 258 -11.40 -0.54 -1.08
N LEU A 259 -11.13 -1.55 -1.94
CA LEU A 259 -11.89 -2.79 -1.98
C LEU A 259 -10.95 -3.97 -1.82
N ASP A 260 -11.15 -4.73 -0.74
CA ASP A 260 -10.43 -5.98 -0.48
C ASP A 260 -11.39 -7.16 -0.48
N ILE A 261 -11.26 -8.02 -1.50
CA ILE A 261 -12.00 -9.27 -1.66
C ILE A 261 -11.03 -10.45 -1.85
N SER A 262 -9.80 -10.29 -1.35
CA SER A 262 -8.76 -11.32 -1.40
C SER A 262 -9.15 -12.58 -0.61
N ASN A 263 -8.51 -13.71 -0.90
CA ASN A 263 -8.73 -14.97 -0.18
C ASN A 263 -10.21 -15.41 -0.20
N ASN A 264 -10.76 -15.50 -1.40
CA ASN A 264 -12.12 -15.97 -1.67
C ASN A 264 -12.09 -17.03 -2.78
N ARG A 265 -13.23 -17.31 -3.40
CA ARG A 265 -13.38 -18.31 -4.48
C ARG A 265 -13.97 -17.68 -5.73
N ILE A 266 -13.62 -16.42 -5.99
CA ILE A 266 -14.21 -15.63 -7.07
C ILE A 266 -13.51 -16.01 -8.37
N GLY A 267 -14.28 -16.50 -9.34
CA GLY A 267 -13.78 -16.76 -10.70
C GLY A 267 -14.08 -15.63 -11.68
N LYS A 268 -15.14 -14.84 -11.42
CA LYS A 268 -15.57 -13.71 -12.24
C LYS A 268 -16.09 -12.59 -11.37
N LEU A 269 -15.80 -11.37 -11.78
CA LEU A 269 -16.20 -10.15 -11.11
C LEU A 269 -16.49 -9.10 -12.18
N LYS A 270 -17.65 -8.46 -12.12
CA LYS A 270 -17.91 -7.28 -12.93
C LYS A 270 -17.91 -6.07 -12.02
N ILE A 271 -16.85 -5.28 -12.08
CA ILE A 271 -16.81 -4.00 -11.39
C ILE A 271 -17.34 -2.94 -12.35
N THR A 272 -18.53 -2.41 -12.06
CA THR A 272 -19.05 -1.26 -12.80
C THR A 272 -19.28 -0.10 -11.84
N HIS A 273 -19.00 1.13 -12.30
CA HIS A 273 -19.38 2.36 -11.60
C HIS A 273 -18.69 2.62 -10.24
N LEU A 274 -17.39 2.32 -10.12
CA LEU A 274 -16.57 2.72 -8.97
C LEU A 274 -15.55 3.82 -9.34
N PRO A 275 -15.98 5.09 -9.48
CA PRO A 275 -15.14 6.14 -10.04
C PRO A 275 -13.99 6.56 -9.11
N GLN A 276 -14.13 6.38 -7.79
CA GLN A 276 -13.14 6.77 -6.79
C GLN A 276 -12.21 5.62 -6.37
N LEU A 277 -12.34 4.42 -6.96
CA LEU A 277 -11.55 3.28 -6.53
C LEU A 277 -10.07 3.48 -6.83
N GLU A 278 -9.25 3.41 -5.79
CA GLU A 278 -7.80 3.62 -5.83
C GLU A 278 -7.04 2.30 -5.73
N ILE A 279 -7.45 1.42 -4.80
CA ILE A 279 -6.77 0.17 -4.50
C ILE A 279 -7.75 -1.00 -4.55
N LEU A 280 -7.40 -2.03 -5.32
CA LEU A 280 -8.19 -3.24 -5.50
C LEU A 280 -7.36 -4.49 -5.18
N PHE A 281 -7.75 -5.21 -4.13
CA PHE A 281 -7.13 -6.47 -3.72
C PHE A 281 -7.97 -7.67 -4.15
N LEU A 282 -7.43 -8.46 -5.09
CA LEU A 282 -8.05 -9.66 -5.67
C LEU A 282 -7.21 -10.92 -5.46
N SER A 283 -6.15 -10.84 -4.65
CA SER A 283 -5.20 -11.92 -4.43
C SER A 283 -5.86 -13.19 -3.88
N ASN A 284 -5.35 -14.36 -4.20
CA ASN A 284 -5.85 -15.66 -3.73
C ASN A 284 -7.34 -15.87 -4.07
N ASN A 285 -7.67 -15.80 -5.36
CA ASN A 285 -8.99 -16.11 -5.91
C ASN A 285 -8.86 -17.13 -7.06
N LEU A 286 -9.85 -17.23 -7.96
CA LEU A 286 -9.91 -18.20 -9.04
C LEU A 286 -9.94 -17.55 -10.42
N PHE A 287 -9.49 -16.29 -10.56
CA PHE A 287 -9.48 -15.61 -11.87
C PHE A 287 -8.53 -16.30 -12.84
N GLU A 288 -9.03 -16.68 -14.03
CA GLU A 288 -8.25 -17.35 -15.07
C GLU A 288 -7.74 -16.36 -16.13
N GLN A 289 -8.37 -15.20 -16.26
CA GLN A 289 -8.00 -14.11 -17.17
C GLN A 289 -8.27 -12.76 -16.52
N ILE A 290 -7.57 -11.70 -16.95
CA ILE A 290 -7.84 -10.33 -16.44
C ILE A 290 -9.20 -9.81 -16.93
N GLU A 291 -9.65 -10.24 -18.12
CA GLU A 291 -10.98 -9.93 -18.64
C GLU A 291 -12.11 -10.34 -17.68
N ASP A 292 -11.90 -11.38 -16.84
CA ASP A 292 -12.88 -11.83 -15.85
C ASP A 292 -13.16 -10.81 -14.73
N ILE A 293 -12.39 -9.71 -14.62
CA ILE A 293 -12.52 -8.66 -13.58
C ILE A 293 -13.31 -7.43 -14.09
N ASN A 294 -13.40 -7.26 -15.42
CA ASN A 294 -13.99 -6.10 -16.10
C ASN A 294 -13.57 -4.75 -15.47
N LEU A 295 -12.36 -4.27 -15.80
CA LEU A 295 -11.77 -3.03 -15.27
C LEU A 295 -12.38 -1.74 -15.86
N GLN A 296 -13.62 -1.79 -16.34
CA GLN A 296 -14.29 -0.66 -16.97
C GLN A 296 -14.61 0.45 -15.94
N ASN A 297 -14.34 1.70 -16.33
CA ASN A 297 -14.64 2.90 -15.53
C ASN A 297 -13.91 3.00 -14.16
N LEU A 298 -12.79 2.30 -13.98
CA LEU A 298 -11.92 2.42 -12.80
C LEU A 298 -10.88 3.53 -12.98
N SER A 299 -11.36 4.76 -13.14
CA SER A 299 -10.53 5.88 -13.59
C SER A 299 -9.52 6.40 -12.55
N ASN A 300 -9.64 6.00 -11.28
CA ASN A 300 -8.73 6.39 -10.22
C ASN A 300 -7.83 5.25 -9.74
N LEU A 301 -7.93 4.07 -10.35
CA LEU A 301 -7.21 2.88 -9.91
C LEU A 301 -5.71 3.12 -10.03
N ASN A 302 -5.01 3.06 -8.90
CA ASN A 302 -3.57 3.24 -8.80
C ASN A 302 -2.83 1.94 -8.46
N THR A 303 -3.49 1.00 -7.80
CA THR A 303 -2.87 -0.24 -7.34
C THR A 303 -3.81 -1.43 -7.57
N LEU A 304 -3.31 -2.45 -8.27
CA LEU A 304 -4.03 -3.68 -8.57
C LEU A 304 -3.22 -4.90 -8.12
N HIS A 305 -3.79 -5.65 -7.18
CA HIS A 305 -3.23 -6.87 -6.60
C HIS A 305 -3.98 -8.10 -7.12
N LEU A 306 -3.29 -8.99 -7.84
CA LEU A 306 -3.82 -10.18 -8.49
C LEU A 306 -3.03 -11.45 -8.17
N GLU A 307 -2.25 -11.43 -7.08
CA GLU A 307 -1.36 -12.51 -6.69
C GLU A 307 -2.12 -13.82 -6.46
N ASN A 308 -1.50 -14.96 -6.76
CA ASN A 308 -2.03 -16.30 -6.48
C ASN A 308 -3.45 -16.52 -7.05
N ASN A 309 -3.66 -16.13 -8.30
CA ASN A 309 -4.84 -16.51 -9.08
C ASN A 309 -4.47 -17.62 -10.09
N LYS A 310 -5.28 -17.81 -11.13
CA LYS A 310 -5.06 -18.81 -12.18
C LYS A 310 -4.79 -18.17 -13.54
N ILE A 311 -4.38 -16.90 -13.56
CA ILE A 311 -4.20 -16.14 -14.80
C ILE A 311 -3.11 -16.80 -15.64
N PHE A 312 -3.42 -17.18 -16.88
CA PHE A 312 -2.47 -17.90 -17.75
C PHE A 312 -1.95 -17.06 -18.93
N LYS A 313 -2.62 -15.97 -19.26
CA LYS A 313 -2.21 -15.03 -20.32
C LYS A 313 -2.55 -13.59 -19.95
N ILE A 314 -1.81 -12.64 -20.52
CA ILE A 314 -2.16 -11.21 -20.53
C ILE A 314 -2.36 -10.77 -21.99
N SER A 315 -3.53 -10.24 -22.31
CA SER A 315 -3.92 -9.84 -23.66
C SER A 315 -3.83 -8.34 -23.92
N ASN A 316 -3.81 -7.94 -25.19
CA ASN A 316 -3.88 -6.52 -25.61
C ASN A 316 -5.15 -5.79 -25.12
N GLU A 317 -6.22 -6.53 -24.78
CA GLU A 317 -7.52 -5.96 -24.41
C GLU A 317 -7.69 -5.76 -22.89
N ASP A 318 -6.87 -6.43 -22.07
CA ASP A 318 -7.04 -6.55 -20.62
C ASP A 318 -7.05 -5.19 -19.91
N PHE A 319 -6.22 -4.25 -20.36
CA PHE A 319 -6.05 -2.93 -19.73
C PHE A 319 -6.61 -1.77 -20.55
N LYS A 320 -7.34 -2.02 -21.65
CA LYS A 320 -7.79 -0.97 -22.59
C LYS A 320 -8.58 0.16 -21.92
N PHE A 321 -9.37 -0.16 -20.90
CA PHE A 321 -10.21 0.81 -20.18
C PHE A 321 -9.41 1.72 -19.24
N LEU A 322 -8.20 1.30 -18.85
CA LEU A 322 -7.31 2.09 -18.00
C LEU A 322 -6.49 3.12 -18.78
N LYS A 323 -6.51 3.07 -20.13
CA LYS A 323 -5.80 4.02 -21.00
C LYS A 323 -6.11 5.49 -20.71
N LYS A 324 -7.35 5.77 -20.27
CA LYS A 324 -7.82 7.13 -19.97
C LYS A 324 -7.39 7.63 -18.59
N SER A 325 -7.20 6.74 -17.62
CA SER A 325 -6.88 7.17 -16.25
C SER A 325 -5.42 7.53 -16.09
N GLN A 326 -4.52 6.73 -16.69
CA GLN A 326 -3.06 6.85 -16.53
C GLN A 326 -2.65 7.01 -15.06
N LYS A 327 -3.35 6.32 -14.15
CA LYS A 327 -3.09 6.36 -12.71
C LYS A 327 -2.55 5.06 -12.14
N LEU A 328 -2.66 3.95 -12.88
CA LEU A 328 -2.18 2.65 -12.43
C LEU A 328 -0.66 2.68 -12.28
N TYR A 329 -0.22 2.76 -11.04
CA TYR A 329 1.17 2.89 -10.61
C TYR A 329 1.77 1.51 -10.30
N SER A 330 0.99 0.61 -9.70
CA SER A 330 1.45 -0.71 -9.23
C SER A 330 0.54 -1.83 -9.70
N LEU A 331 1.13 -2.83 -10.38
CA LEU A 331 0.47 -4.04 -10.84
C LEU A 331 1.22 -5.27 -10.34
N ILE A 332 0.59 -6.05 -9.46
CA ILE A 332 1.18 -7.25 -8.87
C ILE A 332 0.42 -8.48 -9.36
N LEU A 333 1.10 -9.37 -10.10
CA LEU A 333 0.55 -10.55 -10.77
C LEU A 333 1.28 -11.85 -10.33
N ASP A 334 1.90 -11.83 -9.16
CA ASP A 334 2.76 -12.91 -8.68
C ASP A 334 1.99 -14.22 -8.47
N GLY A 335 2.66 -15.37 -8.61
CA GLY A 335 2.08 -16.67 -8.24
C GLY A 335 0.90 -17.11 -9.12
N ASN A 336 0.83 -16.61 -10.36
CA ASN A 336 -0.16 -17.01 -11.35
C ASN A 336 0.39 -18.11 -12.28
N ASN A 337 -0.34 -18.42 -13.35
CA ASN A 337 0.06 -19.39 -14.38
C ASN A 337 0.51 -18.71 -15.68
N ILE A 338 0.93 -17.45 -15.65
CA ILE A 338 1.16 -16.65 -16.85
C ILE A 338 2.30 -17.26 -17.66
N SER A 339 1.99 -17.73 -18.86
CA SER A 339 2.97 -18.25 -19.82
C SER A 339 3.01 -17.46 -21.12
N TRP A 340 2.07 -16.52 -21.30
CA TRP A 340 1.91 -15.75 -22.52
C TRP A 340 1.53 -14.29 -22.21
N ILE A 341 2.18 -13.34 -22.87
CA ILE A 341 1.88 -11.90 -22.78
C ILE A 341 1.88 -11.34 -24.19
N ASP A 342 0.79 -10.72 -24.63
CA ASP A 342 0.71 -10.08 -25.95
C ASP A 342 1.63 -8.85 -26.01
N CYS A 343 2.11 -8.53 -27.22
CA CYS A 343 3.09 -7.47 -27.48
C CYS A 343 2.71 -6.08 -26.97
N PHE A 344 1.42 -5.76 -26.99
CA PHE A 344 0.91 -4.45 -26.61
C PHE A 344 0.03 -4.51 -25.35
N ALA A 345 0.13 -5.61 -24.59
CA ALA A 345 -0.66 -5.83 -23.39
C ALA A 345 -0.60 -4.64 -22.43
N PHE A 346 0.59 -4.06 -22.24
CA PHE A 346 0.79 -2.94 -21.32
C PHE A 346 0.73 -1.55 -21.98
N GLU A 347 0.50 -1.44 -23.29
CA GLU A 347 0.39 -0.16 -24.00
C GLU A 347 -0.62 0.81 -23.35
N PRO A 348 -1.80 0.34 -22.87
CA PRO A 348 -2.77 1.21 -22.21
C PRO A 348 -2.25 1.87 -20.92
N ILE A 349 -1.34 1.22 -20.18
CA ILE A 349 -0.88 1.65 -18.85
C ILE A 349 0.59 2.11 -18.82
N LYS A 350 1.20 2.22 -20.00
CA LYS A 350 2.65 2.43 -20.18
C LYS A 350 3.23 3.68 -19.51
N LEU A 351 2.44 4.76 -19.40
CA LEU A 351 2.92 6.05 -18.90
C LEU A 351 2.93 6.14 -17.37
N SER A 352 2.07 5.37 -16.69
CA SER A 352 1.89 5.47 -15.24
C SER A 352 2.52 4.32 -14.48
N LEU A 353 2.65 3.16 -15.12
CA LEU A 353 3.12 1.95 -14.45
C LEU A 353 4.57 2.10 -14.01
N THR A 354 4.79 2.01 -12.70
CA THR A 354 6.09 2.18 -12.06
C THR A 354 6.58 0.88 -11.43
N VAL A 355 5.65 0.05 -10.94
CA VAL A 355 5.94 -1.25 -10.33
C VAL A 355 5.17 -2.33 -11.09
N LEU A 356 5.91 -3.30 -11.65
CA LEU A 356 5.36 -4.50 -12.27
C LEU A 356 6.00 -5.74 -11.64
N SER A 357 5.17 -6.57 -11.02
CA SER A 357 5.60 -7.84 -10.44
C SER A 357 4.91 -9.00 -11.15
N LEU A 358 5.72 -9.91 -11.70
CA LEU A 358 5.32 -11.10 -12.46
C LEU A 358 6.04 -12.34 -11.91
N GLN A 359 6.37 -12.35 -10.62
CA GLN A 359 7.14 -13.42 -10.01
C GLN A 359 6.34 -14.73 -9.94
N LYS A 360 7.03 -15.87 -9.86
CA LYS A 360 6.39 -17.18 -9.64
C LYS A 360 5.32 -17.49 -10.70
N ASN A 361 5.62 -17.19 -11.96
CA ASN A 361 4.78 -17.47 -13.12
C ASN A 361 5.45 -18.54 -14.02
N LYS A 362 4.97 -18.70 -15.26
CA LYS A 362 5.47 -19.67 -16.24
C LYS A 362 6.05 -19.01 -17.48
N ILE A 363 6.55 -17.78 -17.34
CA ILE A 363 7.09 -17.00 -18.47
C ILE A 363 8.41 -17.64 -18.92
N ALA A 364 8.50 -18.02 -20.19
CA ALA A 364 9.68 -18.70 -20.76
C ALA A 364 10.50 -17.80 -21.70
N SER A 365 9.87 -16.81 -22.33
CA SER A 365 10.49 -15.88 -23.27
C SER A 365 9.71 -14.56 -23.29
N PHE A 366 10.40 -13.48 -23.64
CA PHE A 366 9.81 -12.15 -23.88
C PHE A 366 9.42 -11.93 -25.35
N SER A 367 9.65 -12.92 -26.22
CA SER A 367 9.39 -12.79 -27.65
C SER A 367 7.90 -12.84 -27.96
N CYS A 368 7.48 -11.86 -28.73
CA CYS A 368 6.22 -11.87 -29.46
C CYS A 368 6.27 -12.88 -30.62
N SER A 369 5.36 -13.85 -30.67
CA SER A 369 5.05 -14.55 -31.92
C SER A 369 3.65 -14.17 -32.38
N SER A 370 3.56 -13.54 -33.55
CA SER A 370 2.29 -13.15 -34.17
C SER A 370 1.44 -14.35 -34.63
N THR A 371 1.94 -15.57 -34.45
CA THR A 371 1.26 -16.82 -34.73
C THR A 371 0.78 -17.46 -33.43
N ASN A 372 -0.52 -17.77 -33.35
CA ASN A 372 -1.17 -18.58 -32.32
C ASN A 372 -0.67 -20.06 -32.28
N ASP A 373 0.60 -20.31 -32.61
CA ASP A 373 1.17 -21.65 -32.69
C ASP A 373 2.20 -21.86 -31.56
N PRO A 374 1.97 -22.80 -30.63
CA PRO A 374 2.86 -23.10 -29.51
C PRO A 374 4.07 -23.98 -29.92
N SER A 375 4.52 -23.92 -31.18
CA SER A 375 5.61 -24.75 -31.68
C SER A 375 6.99 -24.14 -31.38
N PRO A 376 8.03 -24.93 -31.00
CA PRO A 376 9.28 -24.41 -30.44
C PRO A 376 10.36 -24.11 -31.49
N SER A 377 10.03 -24.11 -32.78
CA SER A 377 11.02 -24.12 -33.86
C SER A 377 10.78 -22.96 -34.82
N ASN A 378 11.63 -21.94 -34.68
CA ASN A 378 11.76 -20.72 -35.49
C ASN A 378 10.95 -19.52 -34.98
N ILE A 379 11.53 -18.81 -34.00
CA ILE A 379 10.99 -17.57 -33.46
C ILE A 379 11.95 -16.44 -33.85
N TYR A 380 11.49 -15.55 -34.73
CA TYR A 380 12.12 -14.26 -35.00
C TYR A 380 11.55 -13.22 -34.03
N LEU A 381 12.45 -12.34 -33.58
CA LEU A 381 12.30 -11.37 -32.49
C LEU A 381 11.34 -10.22 -32.85
N ASP A 382 10.42 -9.88 -31.94
CA ASP A 382 9.79 -8.55 -31.91
C ASP A 382 9.84 -7.97 -30.48
N ARG A 383 10.14 -6.68 -30.41
CA ARG A 383 10.77 -5.91 -29.31
C ARG A 383 9.79 -5.28 -28.31
N SER A 384 8.51 -5.61 -28.40
CA SER A 384 7.46 -4.64 -28.06
C SER A 384 6.88 -4.71 -26.64
N VAL A 385 7.10 -5.80 -25.87
CA VAL A 385 6.41 -6.01 -24.57
C VAL A 385 6.78 -4.93 -23.53
N PHE A 386 8.08 -4.59 -23.41
CA PHE A 386 8.58 -3.62 -22.43
C PHE A 386 9.04 -2.29 -23.03
N GLU A 387 9.17 -2.19 -24.36
CA GLU A 387 9.66 -1.01 -25.06
C GLU A 387 8.92 0.29 -24.70
N LEU A 388 7.63 0.16 -24.40
CA LEU A 388 6.78 1.30 -24.10
C LEU A 388 6.78 1.71 -22.61
N LEU A 389 7.32 0.88 -21.71
CA LEU A 389 7.27 1.06 -20.26
C LEU A 389 8.36 1.99 -19.71
N THR A 390 8.46 3.20 -20.27
CA THR A 390 9.55 4.15 -19.94
C THR A 390 9.51 4.68 -18.51
N SER A 391 8.36 4.64 -17.85
CA SER A 391 8.17 5.05 -16.45
C SER A 391 8.49 3.94 -15.43
N LEU A 392 8.72 2.71 -15.88
CA LEU A 392 8.88 1.56 -14.98
C LEU A 392 10.17 1.67 -14.17
N LYS A 393 10.06 1.59 -12.84
CA LYS A 393 11.19 1.63 -11.91
C LYS A 393 11.49 0.27 -11.31
N LYS A 394 10.49 -0.59 -11.12
CA LYS A 394 10.65 -1.89 -10.50
C LYS A 394 10.04 -2.99 -11.36
N LEU A 395 10.86 -3.96 -11.75
CA LEU A 395 10.45 -5.12 -12.51
C LEU A 395 10.88 -6.40 -11.80
N PHE A 396 9.90 -7.20 -11.37
CA PHE A 396 10.16 -8.46 -10.68
C PHE A 396 9.72 -9.64 -11.51
N LEU A 397 10.67 -10.50 -11.88
CA LEU A 397 10.51 -11.66 -12.75
C LEU A 397 11.10 -12.94 -12.12
N SER A 398 11.37 -12.92 -10.82
CA SER A 398 11.91 -14.05 -10.05
C SER A 398 11.03 -15.30 -10.17
N TYR A 399 11.64 -16.49 -10.10
CA TYR A 399 10.91 -17.77 -10.12
C TYR A 399 10.03 -17.97 -11.37
N ASN A 400 10.56 -17.66 -12.56
CA ASN A 400 9.91 -17.95 -13.84
C ASN A 400 10.65 -19.08 -14.59
N LEU A 401 10.37 -19.24 -15.87
CA LEU A 401 10.99 -20.26 -16.74
C LEU A 401 11.89 -19.64 -17.82
N ILE A 402 12.30 -18.36 -17.64
CA ILE A 402 13.03 -17.59 -18.64
C ILE A 402 14.36 -18.29 -18.93
N ASN A 403 14.58 -18.68 -20.19
CA ASN A 403 15.78 -19.43 -20.61
C ASN A 403 16.82 -18.58 -21.34
N SER A 404 16.41 -17.45 -21.89
CA SER A 404 17.23 -16.52 -22.67
C SER A 404 16.66 -15.11 -22.58
N ILE A 405 17.55 -14.12 -22.63
CA ILE A 405 17.20 -12.71 -22.76
C ILE A 405 17.97 -12.17 -23.96
N ASN A 406 17.23 -11.84 -25.02
CA ASN A 406 17.77 -11.41 -26.30
C ASN A 406 18.05 -9.90 -26.30
N GLU A 407 18.83 -9.48 -27.29
CA GLU A 407 19.14 -8.07 -27.47
C GLU A 407 17.85 -7.31 -27.81
N GLY A 408 17.48 -6.37 -26.95
CA GLY A 408 16.29 -5.55 -27.09
C GLY A 408 15.13 -5.92 -26.18
N ASP A 409 15.14 -7.08 -25.51
CA ASP A 409 14.02 -7.52 -24.66
C ASP A 409 13.73 -6.54 -23.50
N LEU A 410 14.75 -5.83 -23.01
CA LEU A 410 14.64 -4.84 -21.93
C LEU A 410 14.74 -3.39 -22.44
N ASN A 411 14.63 -3.17 -23.75
CA ASN A 411 14.61 -1.82 -24.30
C ASN A 411 13.43 -1.03 -23.74
N GLY A 412 13.57 0.29 -23.69
CA GLY A 412 12.53 1.18 -23.16
C GLY A 412 12.50 1.31 -21.65
N LEU A 413 13.11 0.41 -20.88
CA LEU A 413 13.19 0.45 -19.41
C LEU A 413 14.21 1.47 -18.88
N LEU A 414 14.15 2.71 -19.37
CA LEU A 414 15.15 3.77 -19.11
C LEU A 414 15.13 4.28 -17.66
N SER A 415 13.99 4.15 -16.98
CA SER A 415 13.80 4.59 -15.59
C SER A 415 14.00 3.46 -14.57
N LEU A 416 14.43 2.28 -15.01
CA LEU A 416 14.52 1.09 -14.15
C LEU A 416 15.52 1.32 -13.02
N GLN A 417 15.10 0.96 -11.81
CA GLN A 417 15.87 1.06 -10.57
C GLN A 417 16.10 -0.31 -9.95
N GLU A 418 15.14 -1.22 -10.08
CA GLU A 418 15.18 -2.55 -9.48
C GLU A 418 14.74 -3.60 -10.50
N LEU A 419 15.60 -4.61 -10.71
CA LEU A 419 15.37 -5.72 -11.64
C LEU A 419 15.69 -7.06 -10.97
N ASN A 420 14.70 -7.91 -10.79
CA ASN A 420 14.91 -9.26 -10.27
C ASN A 420 14.60 -10.32 -11.33
N LEU A 421 15.58 -11.16 -11.62
CA LEU A 421 15.56 -12.26 -12.58
C LEU A 421 16.04 -13.57 -11.95
N ASP A 422 16.16 -13.63 -10.62
CA ASP A 422 16.64 -14.80 -9.90
C ASP A 422 15.71 -16.03 -10.04
N HIS A 423 16.26 -17.22 -9.79
CA HIS A 423 15.49 -18.48 -9.86
C HIS A 423 14.81 -18.72 -11.22
N ASN A 424 15.50 -18.39 -12.31
CA ASN A 424 15.06 -18.65 -13.68
C ASN A 424 15.90 -19.78 -14.32
N LYS A 425 15.87 -19.90 -15.66
CA LYS A 425 16.62 -20.90 -16.44
C LYS A 425 17.63 -20.25 -17.37
N ILE A 426 18.05 -19.00 -17.08
CA ILE A 426 18.88 -18.22 -17.98
C ILE A 426 20.27 -18.86 -18.05
N ILE A 427 20.74 -19.10 -19.27
CA ILE A 427 22.04 -19.71 -19.54
C ILE A 427 23.07 -18.65 -19.91
N LYS A 428 22.67 -17.66 -20.71
CA LYS A 428 23.48 -16.53 -21.15
C LYS A 428 22.63 -15.28 -21.25
N ILE A 429 23.22 -14.11 -21.02
CA ILE A 429 22.61 -12.81 -21.29
C ILE A 429 23.41 -12.14 -22.40
N SER A 430 22.74 -11.72 -23.46
CA SER A 430 23.34 -10.82 -24.46
C SER A 430 23.65 -9.45 -23.83
N ARG A 431 24.29 -8.51 -24.53
CA ARG A 431 24.52 -7.14 -24.04
C ARG A 431 23.23 -6.29 -23.89
N VAL A 432 22.08 -6.92 -23.62
CA VAL A 432 20.77 -6.29 -23.39
C VAL A 432 20.80 -5.24 -22.28
N PHE A 433 21.70 -5.39 -21.30
CA PHE A 433 21.85 -4.44 -20.20
C PHE A 433 22.59 -3.14 -20.58
N ASP A 434 23.31 -3.10 -21.72
CA ASP A 434 23.96 -1.88 -22.20
C ASP A 434 22.94 -0.78 -22.56
N ASN A 435 21.69 -1.18 -22.85
CA ASN A 435 20.60 -0.26 -23.14
C ASN A 435 19.89 0.28 -21.89
N LEU A 436 20.22 -0.26 -20.70
CA LEU A 436 19.69 0.23 -19.44
C LEU A 436 20.53 1.41 -18.96
N ASN A 437 19.88 2.39 -18.33
CA ASN A 437 20.61 3.48 -17.69
C ASN A 437 21.17 3.01 -16.34
N ILE A 438 22.44 2.60 -16.34
CA ILE A 438 23.17 2.11 -15.16
C ILE A 438 23.11 3.12 -13.99
N SER A 439 23.10 4.43 -14.27
CA SER A 439 23.01 5.45 -13.21
C SER A 439 21.69 5.45 -12.42
N ASN A 440 20.62 4.90 -13.00
CA ASN A 440 19.32 4.77 -12.35
C ASN A 440 19.18 3.45 -11.58
N LEU A 441 19.97 2.42 -11.92
CA LEU A 441 19.87 1.10 -11.32
C LEU A 441 20.44 1.09 -9.90
N ILE A 442 19.58 0.72 -8.95
CA ILE A 442 19.88 0.60 -7.52
C ILE A 442 20.16 -0.86 -7.17
N ALA A 443 19.32 -1.76 -7.68
CA ALA A 443 19.36 -3.18 -7.34
C ALA A 443 19.13 -4.07 -8.56
N VAL A 444 19.98 -5.09 -8.71
CA VAL A 444 19.83 -6.13 -9.73
C VAL A 444 20.10 -7.49 -9.08
N ASP A 445 19.17 -8.42 -9.25
CA ASP A 445 19.31 -9.81 -8.82
C ASP A 445 19.20 -10.75 -10.03
N ILE A 446 20.29 -11.42 -10.37
CA ILE A 446 20.36 -12.43 -11.45
C ILE A 446 20.84 -13.79 -10.91
N SER A 447 20.75 -13.97 -9.59
CA SER A 447 21.21 -15.17 -8.90
C SER A 447 20.41 -16.43 -9.28
N GLU A 448 20.89 -17.60 -8.87
CA GLU A 448 20.10 -18.85 -8.96
C GLU A 448 19.56 -19.17 -10.37
N ASN A 449 20.40 -18.91 -11.38
CA ASN A 449 20.16 -19.21 -12.79
C ASN A 449 21.13 -20.29 -13.29
N LYS A 450 20.96 -20.77 -14.53
CA LYS A 450 21.74 -21.86 -15.13
C LYS A 450 22.92 -21.36 -15.96
N TRP A 451 23.67 -20.40 -15.44
CA TRP A 451 24.74 -19.71 -16.15
C TRP A 451 25.73 -20.67 -16.80
N GLU A 452 25.89 -20.56 -18.13
CA GLU A 452 26.97 -21.22 -18.85
C GLU A 452 28.19 -20.30 -18.92
N CYS A 453 29.32 -20.91 -18.70
CA CYS A 453 30.56 -20.23 -18.43
C CYS A 453 31.39 -20.02 -19.69
N ILE A 454 31.00 -19.03 -20.52
CA ILE A 454 31.67 -18.72 -21.79
C ILE A 454 32.32 -17.34 -21.77
N CYS A 455 33.42 -17.18 -22.51
CA CYS A 455 34.24 -15.96 -22.51
C CYS A 455 33.52 -14.70 -22.99
N GLU A 456 32.47 -14.86 -23.79
CA GLU A 456 31.64 -13.74 -24.26
C GLU A 456 30.80 -13.09 -23.14
N GLN A 457 30.77 -13.66 -21.93
CA GLN A 457 29.96 -13.19 -20.79
C GLN A 457 30.79 -12.46 -19.71
N GLU A 458 32.09 -12.24 -19.90
CA GLU A 458 32.98 -11.55 -18.92
C GLU A 458 32.48 -10.14 -18.56
N TRP A 459 31.83 -9.47 -19.52
CA TRP A 459 31.28 -8.12 -19.33
C TRP A 459 30.24 -8.05 -18.19
N ILE A 460 29.51 -9.13 -17.89
CA ILE A 460 28.46 -9.15 -16.85
C ILE A 460 29.06 -8.85 -15.47
N GLY A 461 30.25 -9.40 -15.18
CA GLY A 461 30.92 -9.13 -13.91
C GLY A 461 31.31 -7.67 -13.76
N SER A 462 31.90 -7.11 -14.81
CA SER A 462 32.27 -5.69 -14.84
C SER A 462 31.03 -4.79 -14.74
N TRP A 463 29.95 -5.14 -15.45
CA TRP A 463 28.68 -4.43 -15.41
C TRP A 463 28.03 -4.47 -14.01
N LEU A 464 27.94 -5.63 -13.38
CA LEU A 464 27.41 -5.76 -12.01
C LEU A 464 28.24 -4.97 -11.00
N SER A 465 29.56 -4.93 -11.16
CA SER A 465 30.43 -4.14 -10.28
C SER A 465 30.22 -2.63 -10.39
N SER A 466 29.59 -2.16 -11.48
CA SER A 466 29.22 -0.76 -11.67
C SER A 466 27.89 -0.38 -11.01
N ILE A 467 27.15 -1.35 -10.46
CA ILE A 467 25.83 -1.17 -9.83
C ILE A 467 25.96 -1.38 -8.32
N GLY A 468 25.20 -0.60 -7.54
CA GLY A 468 25.27 -0.58 -6.07
C GLY A 468 24.98 -1.94 -5.40
N GLN A 469 23.70 -2.28 -5.21
CA GLN A 469 23.30 -3.58 -4.63
C GLN A 469 23.11 -4.61 -5.73
N ALA A 470 24.18 -5.34 -6.04
CA ALA A 470 24.10 -6.51 -6.92
C ALA A 470 24.06 -7.78 -6.05
N ASN A 471 22.87 -8.39 -5.90
CA ASN A 471 22.76 -9.71 -5.29
C ASN A 471 23.19 -10.74 -6.32
N THR A 472 24.49 -10.99 -6.36
CA THR A 472 25.04 -12.17 -7.02
C THR A 472 25.75 -12.99 -5.96
N PRO A 473 25.26 -14.21 -5.63
CA PRO A 473 26.00 -15.06 -4.73
C PRO A 473 27.38 -15.29 -5.34
N SER A 474 28.39 -15.09 -4.50
CA SER A 474 29.78 -15.30 -4.88
C SER A 474 29.94 -16.77 -5.32
N GLY A 475 30.36 -16.98 -6.56
CA GLY A 475 30.61 -18.31 -7.13
C GLY A 475 29.48 -18.93 -7.96
N THR A 476 28.23 -18.43 -7.92
CA THR A 476 27.13 -18.99 -8.74
C THR A 476 27.23 -18.70 -10.24
N LEU A 477 27.95 -17.65 -10.63
CA LEU A 477 28.22 -17.35 -12.04
C LEU A 477 29.37 -18.18 -12.62
N GLY A 478 30.11 -18.94 -11.79
CA GLY A 478 31.21 -19.86 -12.18
C GLY A 478 32.42 -19.23 -12.90
N CYS A 479 32.27 -18.06 -13.49
CA CYS A 479 33.16 -17.49 -14.51
C CYS A 479 33.83 -16.20 -14.11
N LEU A 480 33.38 -15.58 -13.02
CA LEU A 480 33.98 -14.35 -12.51
C LEU A 480 35.33 -14.59 -11.80
N ILE A 481 35.78 -15.85 -11.74
CA ILE A 481 36.98 -16.28 -11.01
C ILE A 481 38.13 -16.67 -11.96
N GLY A 482 37.86 -16.90 -13.26
CA GLY A 482 38.86 -17.31 -14.24
C GLY A 482 39.01 -16.29 -15.38
N LYS A 483 40.23 -15.78 -15.61
CA LYS A 483 40.56 -15.11 -16.87
C LYS A 483 40.29 -16.10 -18.00
N CYS A 484 39.55 -15.68 -19.02
CA CYS A 484 39.46 -16.45 -20.25
C CYS A 484 40.85 -16.62 -20.85
N GLU A 485 41.42 -17.80 -20.68
CA GLU A 485 42.62 -18.18 -21.41
C GLU A 485 42.23 -18.35 -22.87
N ASN A 486 43.00 -17.68 -23.74
CA ASN A 486 42.82 -17.67 -25.19
C ASN A 486 42.50 -19.07 -25.72
N ILE A 487 41.27 -19.26 -26.20
CA ILE A 487 40.89 -20.44 -26.97
C ILE A 487 41.83 -20.48 -28.19
N PRO A 488 42.48 -21.61 -28.51
CA PRO A 488 43.33 -21.70 -29.70
C PRO A 488 42.45 -21.51 -30.93
N GLN A 489 42.71 -20.45 -31.70
CA GLN A 489 42.09 -20.28 -33.00
C GLN A 489 42.33 -21.53 -33.84
N GLN A 490 41.24 -22.23 -34.17
CA GLN A 490 41.27 -23.26 -35.19
C GLN A 490 41.78 -22.63 -36.49
N GLN A 491 42.72 -23.35 -37.11
CA GLN A 491 43.32 -23.03 -38.39
C GLN A 491 42.22 -22.89 -39.45
N ASP A 492 41.87 -21.66 -39.78
CA ASP A 492 41.22 -21.36 -41.05
C ASP A 492 41.97 -20.26 -41.78
N ASN A 493 42.69 -20.73 -42.81
CA ASN A 493 43.00 -20.05 -44.05
C ASN A 493 43.53 -18.62 -43.97
N LYS A 494 44.86 -18.54 -44.08
CA LYS A 494 45.59 -17.47 -44.77
C LYS A 494 44.84 -17.09 -46.06
N ASN A 495 43.99 -16.06 -45.99
CA ASN A 495 43.58 -15.22 -47.14
C ASN A 495 42.86 -13.91 -46.74
N ASN A 496 42.68 -13.59 -45.46
CA ASN A 496 42.08 -12.31 -45.04
C ASN A 496 43.08 -11.28 -44.48
N LEU A 497 44.39 -11.50 -44.66
CA LEU A 497 45.44 -10.57 -44.18
C LEU A 497 45.75 -9.41 -45.14
N GLU A 498 44.98 -9.25 -46.22
CA GLU A 498 45.07 -8.10 -47.14
C GLU A 498 43.87 -7.13 -47.04
N ILE A 499 42.80 -7.50 -46.32
CA ILE A 499 41.62 -6.63 -46.17
C ILE A 499 41.75 -5.75 -44.91
N ILE A 500 42.36 -6.27 -43.84
CA ILE A 500 42.49 -5.56 -42.54
C ILE A 500 43.53 -4.42 -42.57
N LYS A 501 44.50 -4.46 -43.48
CA LYS A 501 45.49 -3.37 -43.62
C LYS A 501 44.93 -2.09 -44.28
N LYS A 502 43.74 -2.13 -44.86
CA LYS A 502 43.10 -0.93 -45.46
C LYS A 502 42.19 -0.17 -44.50
N GLU A 503 41.81 -0.74 -43.36
CA GLU A 503 40.95 -0.06 -42.38
C GLU A 503 41.72 0.67 -41.26
N GLU A 504 42.98 0.32 -41.00
CA GLU A 504 43.82 1.05 -40.03
C GLU A 504 44.38 2.39 -40.55
N GLU A 505 44.48 2.60 -41.87
CA GLU A 505 44.89 3.90 -42.44
C GLU A 505 43.78 4.95 -42.39
N ASN A 506 42.50 4.54 -42.33
CA ASN A 506 41.37 5.47 -42.35
C ASN A 506 41.05 6.07 -40.96
N ASN A 507 41.37 5.36 -39.87
CA ASN A 507 41.16 5.86 -38.51
C ASN A 507 42.17 6.94 -38.10
N ASN A 508 43.40 6.89 -38.62
CA ASN A 508 44.39 7.95 -38.41
C ASN A 508 43.97 9.26 -39.09
N LEU A 509 43.38 9.20 -40.29
CA LEU A 509 42.90 10.39 -41.00
C LEU A 509 41.79 11.11 -40.23
N ILE A 510 40.83 10.35 -39.66
CA ILE A 510 39.71 10.91 -38.87
C ILE A 510 40.20 11.55 -37.57
N TYR A 511 41.22 10.97 -36.93
CA TYR A 511 41.84 11.54 -35.73
C TYR A 511 42.52 12.89 -36.03
N TRP A 512 43.29 12.97 -37.12
CA TRP A 512 43.96 14.22 -37.53
C TRP A 512 42.95 15.30 -37.96
N ILE A 513 41.85 14.93 -38.63
CA ILE A 513 40.78 15.88 -38.99
C ILE A 513 40.15 16.49 -37.73
N ARG A 514 39.84 15.67 -36.71
CA ARG A 514 39.28 16.17 -35.43
C ARG A 514 40.27 17.08 -34.68
N LEU A 515 41.55 16.71 -34.66
CA LEU A 515 42.59 17.52 -34.00
C LEU A 515 42.77 18.88 -34.69
N ILE A 516 42.82 18.92 -36.03
CA ILE A 516 42.94 20.15 -36.81
C ILE A 516 41.70 21.04 -36.62
N ALA A 517 40.50 20.46 -36.62
CA ALA A 517 39.27 21.20 -36.37
C ALA A 517 39.24 21.86 -34.98
N CYS A 518 39.70 21.16 -33.94
CA CYS A 518 39.82 21.73 -32.60
C CYS A 518 40.84 22.88 -32.52
N ILE A 519 42.00 22.75 -33.18
CA ILE A 519 43.02 23.80 -33.21
C ILE A 519 42.49 25.05 -33.94
N LEU A 520 41.79 24.85 -35.07
CA LEU A 520 41.17 25.95 -35.82
C LEU A 520 40.08 26.66 -35.00
N ALA A 521 39.23 25.92 -34.28
CA ALA A 521 38.21 26.50 -33.41
C ALA A 521 38.80 27.34 -32.27
N ILE A 522 39.88 26.86 -31.63
CA ILE A 522 40.59 27.60 -30.58
C ILE A 522 41.24 28.86 -31.16
N SER A 523 41.83 28.77 -32.35
CA SER A 523 42.42 29.93 -33.02
C SER A 523 41.38 30.99 -33.39
N ALA A 524 40.19 30.58 -33.84
CA ALA A 524 39.08 31.49 -34.17
C ALA A 524 38.56 32.22 -32.93
N ILE A 525 38.43 31.52 -31.79
CA ILE A 525 38.06 32.14 -30.51
C ILE A 525 39.12 33.16 -30.08
N PHE A 526 40.40 32.83 -30.24
CA PHE A 526 41.49 33.76 -29.91
C PHE A 526 41.46 35.01 -30.80
N PHE A 527 41.20 34.86 -32.10
CA PHE A 527 41.01 35.98 -33.03
C PHE A 527 39.79 36.84 -32.67
N LEU A 528 38.67 36.23 -32.25
CA LEU A 528 37.49 36.96 -31.79
C LEU A 528 37.76 37.74 -30.49
N ILE A 529 38.56 37.18 -29.58
CA ILE A 529 38.98 37.88 -28.35
C ILE A 529 39.90 39.06 -28.69
N ILE A 530 40.85 38.89 -29.63
CA ILE A 530 41.72 39.98 -30.09
C ILE A 530 40.90 41.05 -30.82
N ALA A 531 39.99 40.66 -31.71
CA ALA A 531 39.11 41.60 -32.42
C ALA A 531 38.20 42.35 -31.44
N GLY A 532 37.67 41.68 -30.42
CA GLY A 532 36.93 42.30 -29.34
C GLY A 532 37.79 43.28 -28.53
N TYR A 533 39.06 42.93 -28.26
CA TYR A 533 39.99 43.80 -27.56
C TYR A 533 40.37 45.05 -28.39
N VAL A 534 40.60 44.91 -29.69
CA VAL A 534 40.86 46.02 -30.63
C VAL A 534 39.63 46.91 -30.78
N TYR A 535 38.44 46.33 -30.92
CA TYR A 535 37.18 47.08 -31.01
C TYR A 535 36.89 47.90 -29.74
N VAL A 536 37.26 47.39 -28.56
CA VAL A 536 37.11 48.10 -27.28
C VAL A 536 38.17 49.19 -27.09
N GLN A 537 39.37 49.03 -27.65
CA GLN A 537 40.44 50.03 -27.60
C GLN A 537 40.23 51.18 -28.62
N GLU A 538 39.70 50.89 -29.81
CA GLU A 538 39.47 51.92 -30.84
C GLU A 538 38.22 52.78 -30.59
N ASN A 539 37.24 52.32 -29.80
CA ASN A 539 36.02 53.09 -29.47
C ASN A 539 36.19 54.11 -28.31
N ARG A 540 37.42 54.48 -27.96
CA ARG A 540 37.72 55.55 -27.00
C ARG A 540 38.45 56.72 -27.65
N LEU A 541 37.94 57.32 -28.73
CA LEU A 541 38.38 58.63 -29.25
C LEU A 541 37.25 59.39 -29.99
N ILE A 542 36.36 60.03 -29.21
CA ILE A 542 35.63 61.32 -29.41
C ILE A 542 34.66 61.47 -30.65
N PRO A 543 33.79 62.52 -30.75
CA PRO A 543 32.37 62.48 -30.32
C PRO A 543 31.33 63.01 -31.37
N LEU A 544 30.04 62.90 -31.00
CA LEU A 544 28.90 63.80 -31.35
C LEU A 544 28.54 64.02 -32.83
N LEU A 545 27.28 63.74 -33.18
CA LEU A 545 26.33 64.56 -34.00
C LEU A 545 25.07 63.69 -34.25
N GLN A 546 23.97 63.96 -33.53
CA GLN A 546 22.79 64.73 -33.99
C GLN A 546 21.93 64.02 -35.06
N PHE A 547 20.64 63.83 -34.70
CA PHE A 547 19.38 64.03 -35.48
C PHE A 547 19.39 63.74 -37.00
N SER A 548 18.36 63.18 -37.65
CA SER A 548 16.92 63.20 -37.43
C SER A 548 16.21 62.21 -38.36
N SER A 549 14.98 61.87 -37.94
CA SER A 549 13.79 61.44 -38.67
C SER A 549 13.71 61.51 -40.20
N SER A 550 13.01 60.49 -40.72
CA SER A 550 11.73 60.55 -41.47
C SER A 550 11.82 59.71 -42.74
N ASP A 551 11.08 58.59 -42.78
CA ASP A 551 9.84 58.40 -43.55
C ASP A 551 10.17 57.37 -44.65
N THR A 552 9.36 56.42 -45.09
CA THR A 552 7.97 55.96 -44.91
C THR A 552 7.97 54.61 -45.66
N VAL A 553 7.28 53.54 -45.26
CA VAL A 553 5.88 53.19 -45.59
C VAL A 553 5.73 51.76 -45.05
N GLN A 554 4.93 51.57 -43.99
CA GLN A 554 3.68 50.77 -43.97
C GLN A 554 3.78 49.41 -44.68
N LEU A 555 3.61 48.27 -43.98
CA LEU A 555 2.30 47.76 -43.58
C LEU A 555 2.32 47.09 -42.18
N ILE A 556 1.48 47.64 -41.30
CA ILE A 556 0.95 47.15 -39.99
C ILE A 556 -0.54 46.87 -40.28
N PRO A 557 -1.31 45.93 -39.63
CA PRO A 557 -1.35 45.66 -38.18
C PRO A 557 -1.37 44.18 -37.76
N SER A 558 -0.70 43.80 -36.66
CA SER A 558 -1.11 43.97 -35.25
C SER A 558 -2.31 43.07 -34.89
N SER A 559 -2.34 42.32 -33.78
CA SER A 559 -1.73 42.62 -32.50
C SER A 559 -1.94 41.45 -31.51
N LYS A 560 -1.01 41.36 -30.55
CA LYS A 560 -1.24 41.18 -29.09
C LYS A 560 -1.75 39.79 -28.65
N ASN A 561 -1.27 39.14 -27.60
CA ASN A 561 -0.56 39.48 -26.34
C ASN A 561 -0.16 38.10 -25.75
N LYS A 562 0.75 37.87 -24.80
CA LYS A 562 1.65 38.64 -23.93
C LYS A 562 2.51 37.55 -23.26
N THR A 563 3.82 37.60 -23.42
CA THR A 563 4.77 36.98 -22.50
C THR A 563 5.47 38.12 -21.79
N THR A 564 5.21 38.24 -20.49
CA THR A 564 5.91 39.15 -19.59
C THR A 564 6.74 38.31 -18.64
N ILE A 565 8.07 38.32 -18.83
CA ILE A 565 9.06 38.05 -17.80
C ILE A 565 10.10 39.16 -17.92
N PHE A 566 10.08 40.09 -16.96
CA PHE A 566 11.21 40.92 -16.54
C PHE A 566 11.24 40.72 -15.01
N SER A 567 12.21 39.94 -14.52
CA SER A 567 13.48 40.41 -13.95
C SER A 567 13.31 41.11 -12.60
N PHE A 568 14.02 40.65 -11.57
CA PHE A 568 14.85 41.55 -10.75
C PHE A 568 16.08 40.78 -10.21
N PRO A 569 17.18 41.50 -9.94
CA PRO A 569 18.51 40.99 -9.66
C PRO A 569 18.76 40.85 -8.15
N ASN A 570 19.89 40.23 -7.81
CA ASN A 570 20.66 40.55 -6.61
C ASN A 570 22.10 40.80 -7.10
N PRO A 571 22.90 41.70 -6.49
CA PRO A 571 23.55 41.32 -5.23
C PRO A 571 23.96 42.47 -4.28
N LEU A 572 24.61 42.04 -3.17
CA LEU A 572 25.42 42.77 -2.18
C LEU A 572 24.58 43.28 -0.98
N ASN A 573 24.93 43.04 0.29
CA ASN A 573 26.25 42.80 0.86
C ASN A 573 26.15 42.28 2.32
N LYS A 574 27.10 41.39 2.68
CA LYS A 574 27.90 41.35 3.92
C LYS A 574 27.28 41.72 5.29
N ASN A 575 27.34 40.71 6.17
CA ASN A 575 27.96 40.66 7.51
C ASN A 575 27.04 39.87 8.44
N SER A 576 27.45 39.03 9.38
CA SER A 576 28.75 38.53 9.83
C SER A 576 28.42 37.55 10.97
N LYS A 577 29.34 36.61 11.21
CA LYS A 577 29.73 36.09 12.54
C LYS A 577 28.89 34.98 13.23
N PHE A 578 29.67 33.93 13.53
CA PHE A 578 29.71 33.05 14.72
C PHE A 578 28.84 31.79 14.80
N ASN A 579 29.55 30.66 14.62
CA ASN A 579 29.55 29.40 15.38
C ASN A 579 28.35 29.11 16.29
N ASN A 580 27.72 27.95 16.08
CA ASN A 580 28.00 26.74 16.87
C ASN A 580 27.23 25.53 16.31
N ASN A 581 27.68 24.36 16.75
CA ASN A 581 27.19 23.02 16.44
C ASN A 581 25.71 22.80 16.78
N GLU A 582 25.24 21.64 16.30
CA GLU A 582 24.12 20.82 16.78
C GLU A 582 22.72 21.03 16.18
N GLU A 583 22.19 19.88 15.70
CA GLU A 583 20.77 19.50 15.52
C GLU A 583 20.00 20.27 14.40
N GLU A 584 19.30 19.63 13.47
CA GLU A 584 18.18 18.71 13.69
C GLU A 584 18.11 17.60 12.63
N LYS A 585 17.92 16.37 13.11
CA LYS A 585 17.25 15.28 12.40
C LYS A 585 15.75 15.54 12.51
N GLU A 586 15.04 15.73 11.41
CA GLU A 586 13.60 15.48 11.39
C GLU A 586 13.36 14.00 11.08
N GLU A 587 12.89 13.30 12.11
CA GLU A 587 12.37 11.95 12.08
C GLU A 587 11.00 11.92 11.39
N ASN A 588 10.83 11.03 10.40
CA ASN A 588 9.55 10.43 10.09
C ASN A 588 9.68 8.92 10.36
N ASN A 589 9.42 8.54 11.61
CA ASN A 589 9.28 7.16 12.07
C ASN A 589 7.82 6.71 11.93
N PHE A 590 7.57 5.74 11.05
CA PHE A 590 6.46 4.80 11.20
C PHE A 590 7.07 3.42 11.52
N ASN A 591 7.07 3.05 12.80
CA ASN A 591 7.41 1.70 13.26
C ASN A 591 6.14 0.85 13.32
N TYR A 592 6.13 -0.26 12.59
CA TYR A 592 5.17 -1.35 12.73
C TYR A 592 5.54 -2.23 13.94
N TYR A 593 4.57 -2.47 14.81
CA TYR A 593 4.69 -3.42 15.93
C TYR A 593 4.57 -4.87 15.44
N PHE A 594 5.56 -5.69 15.79
CA PHE A 594 5.49 -7.16 15.80
C PHE A 594 4.73 -7.65 17.06
N PRO A 595 3.96 -8.75 16.99
CA PRO A 595 3.39 -9.41 18.17
C PRO A 595 4.41 -10.33 18.88
N PRO A 596 4.27 -10.55 20.21
CA PRO A 596 5.22 -11.35 20.98
C PRO A 596 4.99 -12.86 20.88
N SER A 597 6.12 -13.55 20.99
CA SER A 597 6.40 -14.98 21.22
C SER A 597 5.36 -15.77 22.04
N LEU A 598 4.90 -16.90 21.48
CA LEU A 598 4.51 -18.09 22.23
C LEU A 598 5.73 -19.02 22.34
N SER A 599 6.23 -19.18 23.57
CA SER A 599 7.20 -20.21 23.93
C SER A 599 6.52 -21.58 24.01
N ILE A 600 6.83 -22.48 23.08
CA ILE A 600 6.57 -23.92 23.24
C ILE A 600 7.92 -24.62 23.27
N GLN A 601 8.26 -25.21 24.43
CA GLN A 601 9.34 -26.18 24.55
C GLN A 601 9.00 -27.40 23.69
N ALA A 602 9.65 -27.52 22.52
CA ALA A 602 9.61 -28.75 21.74
C ALA A 602 10.51 -29.80 22.41
N LYS A 603 9.90 -30.73 23.14
CA LYS A 603 10.48 -32.05 23.38
C LYS A 603 10.44 -32.80 22.05
N ALA A 604 11.57 -33.34 21.62
CA ALA A 604 11.70 -34.18 20.43
C ALA A 604 10.68 -35.34 20.48
N GLY A 605 9.76 -35.37 19.52
CA GLY A 605 8.80 -36.45 19.32
C GLY A 605 8.46 -36.53 17.84
N LYS A 606 8.87 -37.64 17.21
CA LYS A 606 8.54 -37.97 15.82
C LYS A 606 7.03 -38.04 15.64
N VAL A 607 6.49 -37.25 14.72
CA VAL A 607 5.12 -37.42 14.21
C VAL A 607 5.21 -37.93 12.78
N VAL A 608 4.84 -39.19 12.60
CA VAL A 608 4.63 -39.84 11.29
C VAL A 608 3.23 -39.48 10.84
N ILE A 609 3.08 -38.76 9.73
CA ILE A 609 1.77 -38.55 9.10
C ILE A 609 1.58 -39.67 8.08
N ALA A 610 0.79 -40.69 8.45
CA ALA A 610 0.29 -41.68 7.52
C ALA A 610 -0.94 -41.08 6.80
N LYS A 611 -0.97 -41.18 5.47
CA LYS A 611 -2.14 -40.88 4.66
C LYS A 611 -2.84 -42.21 4.39
N GLU A 612 -4.00 -42.46 5.01
CA GLU A 612 -4.89 -43.54 4.60
C GLU A 612 -5.64 -43.08 3.34
N GLU A 613 -5.34 -43.72 2.21
CA GLU A 613 -6.20 -43.65 1.01
C GLU A 613 -7.09 -44.89 1.00
N GLU A 614 -8.39 -44.70 1.25
CA GLU A 614 -9.40 -45.73 1.01
C GLU A 614 -9.65 -45.89 -0.50
N GLY A 615 -8.89 -46.79 -1.10
CA GLY A 615 -9.17 -47.33 -2.43
C GLY A 615 -10.01 -48.60 -2.32
N ASN A 616 -11.31 -48.49 -2.59
CA ASN A 616 -12.23 -49.62 -2.65
C ASN A 616 -12.03 -50.39 -3.97
N LYS A 617 -11.31 -51.52 -3.96
CA LYS A 617 -11.40 -52.59 -4.97
C LYS A 617 -10.98 -53.94 -4.39
N GLU A 618 -11.87 -54.91 -4.61
CA GLU A 618 -11.86 -56.34 -4.32
C GLU A 618 -10.50 -57.02 -4.03
N GLY A 619 -10.42 -57.65 -2.85
CA GLY A 619 -9.87 -59.01 -2.68
C GLY A 619 -8.39 -59.27 -3.00
N LYS A 620 -7.48 -58.90 -2.09
CA LYS A 620 -6.34 -59.70 -1.57
C LYS A 620 -5.35 -58.80 -0.81
N LYS A 621 -5.02 -59.16 0.44
CA LYS A 621 -4.03 -58.45 1.27
C LYS A 621 -2.62 -58.96 0.95
N GLU A 622 -1.78 -58.13 0.33
CA GLU A 622 -0.32 -58.29 0.34
C GLU A 622 0.33 -57.08 1.01
N LYS A 623 1.19 -57.31 2.00
CA LYS A 623 1.98 -56.28 2.69
C LYS A 623 3.20 -55.93 1.84
N LYS A 624 3.24 -54.75 1.23
CA LYS A 624 4.49 -54.15 0.69
C LYS A 624 5.17 -53.32 1.78
N VAL A 625 6.40 -53.70 2.14
CA VAL A 625 7.30 -52.90 2.99
C VAL A 625 8.15 -52.04 2.06
N VAL A 626 8.00 -50.72 2.12
CA VAL A 626 8.87 -49.76 1.41
C VAL A 626 9.77 -49.08 2.44
N ARG A 627 11.09 -49.31 2.33
CA ARG A 627 12.14 -48.56 3.03
C ARG A 627 12.49 -47.34 2.17
N PHE A 628 12.45 -46.14 2.74
CA PHE A 628 13.08 -44.95 2.15
C PHE A 628 14.45 -44.73 2.81
N CYS A 629 15.49 -44.61 2.00
CA CYS A 629 16.80 -44.08 2.40
C CYS A 629 16.78 -42.56 2.20
N GLU A 630 17.19 -41.80 3.21
CA GLU A 630 17.44 -40.36 3.12
C GLU A 630 18.72 -40.08 2.33
N LYS A 631 18.67 -39.06 1.47
CA LYS A 631 19.84 -38.27 1.08
C LYS A 631 19.44 -36.82 0.95
#